data_AF-A0A6M1PJJ4-F1
#
_entry.id   AF-A0A6M1PJJ4-F1
#
_cell.length_a   1.000
_cell.length_b   1.000
_cell.length_c   1.000
_cell.angle_alpha   90.00
_cell.angle_beta   90.00
_cell.angle_gamma   90.00
#
_symmetry.space_group_name_H-M   'P 1'
#
loop_
_entity.id
_entity.type
_entity.pdbx_description
1 polymer ?
#
loop_
_entity_poly.entity_id
_entity_poly.type
_entity_poly.pdbx_seq_one_letter_code
_entity_poly.pdbx_strand_id
1 'polypeptide(L)'
;MKKLISLTVSAMMLLSPFAFAINAPALNLKVDAVSAASEEQPAAATPKPAATPKPTAKPKATAKPKATAKPKATAKPKATAKPKATAKPKVTVKPSAKPVAKPAAAAKPAATAKPAPKVTAKPKESAKPATVSANVYQDGVYVVYGNAYSKGTEGAKVTIKNGKIADIELLRTSPKLIDRDARNNYSGVWVAYELMKERLLGKTKEGAAKVDAVSGATRSSNGWKLSVDRAFVRALQVKPKGVVYFAGEHMGVDPEGKYAVFSTYDSAKLTGVKVYPLNSVGDIIEEKAFTPEQAAAVAAITPALLAKGTAAQPAAGLEADFKAAVNAFWDAEQNALINNTSKYIDGFYSSYGTARSVGVERADIIIRNGKLVDVKLYRLGSNLLDRGKTAYAKVVEANAPMTAKLLANGSYIANYDEKVDGISGATESSHGWNQSVERAFEKALKVPAKGQYFDGKFAGVDNQSKVLLLVDIASDKVTGVTVSLFGADKKLIAADKLADEQKALVAQLTSGLLDKGVQFADIAGQEALSAAAKAALADALANASKTQGVYKDGTFIAYGDAYDKGTNQAKVTLRNGKIVDLALYRLGMNMVDRGEAAYKEVVKAIPQLTSEFLAAGTREGVQEVDAVSGATSSSNALKAAVDRAYGKAEITEAYKAAYFNGIYIGVSADKSVNVMVTVKYNVPVKMVVYYLDEKGSVKANDKLTNDEKAVKSEIETPSYDSLHKYGYRAAAFGVNDAQKAISAKAVEAIKAALESAGK
;
A
#
# COMPACT_ATOMS: atom_id res chain seq x y z
N MET A 1 -7.28 -14.08 -60.21
CA MET A 1 -8.64 -14.60 -60.51
C MET A 1 -8.89 -15.82 -59.61
N LYS A 2 -10.09 -15.90 -58.99
CA LYS A 2 -10.75 -17.06 -58.33
C LYS A 2 -9.99 -17.69 -57.13
N LYS A 3 -10.33 -17.50 -55.84
CA LYS A 3 -11.52 -17.79 -55.00
C LYS A 3 -11.95 -19.28 -54.91
N LEU A 4 -12.18 -19.71 -53.65
CA LEU A 4 -13.01 -20.81 -53.11
C LEU A 4 -12.33 -22.21 -53.11
N ILE A 5 -12.42 -23.12 -52.11
CA ILE A 5 -13.51 -23.57 -51.22
C ILE A 5 -12.95 -24.19 -49.90
N SER A 6 -13.77 -24.12 -48.84
CA SER A 6 -13.68 -24.69 -47.48
C SER A 6 -14.10 -26.18 -47.42
N LEU A 7 -13.56 -26.99 -46.48
CA LEU A 7 -14.39 -27.95 -45.71
C LEU A 7 -13.73 -28.41 -44.39
N THR A 8 -14.59 -28.66 -43.42
CA THR A 8 -14.44 -28.85 -41.97
C THR A 8 -14.56 -30.32 -41.51
N VAL A 9 -14.35 -30.54 -40.19
CA VAL A 9 -14.87 -31.60 -39.27
C VAL A 9 -13.84 -32.71 -38.93
N SER A 10 -13.13 -32.64 -37.79
CA SER A 10 -13.48 -33.04 -36.40
C SER A 10 -13.32 -34.54 -36.09
N ALA A 11 -12.44 -34.89 -35.15
CA ALA A 11 -12.70 -35.89 -34.10
C ALA A 11 -11.60 -35.84 -33.02
N MET A 12 -12.06 -35.91 -31.77
CA MET A 12 -11.38 -35.78 -30.48
C MET A 12 -11.00 -37.18 -29.98
N MET A 13 -9.86 -37.38 -29.30
CA MET A 13 -9.71 -38.16 -28.04
C MET A 13 -8.24 -38.31 -27.59
N LEU A 14 -7.93 -37.61 -26.48
CA LEU A 14 -7.33 -38.06 -25.21
C LEU A 14 -6.29 -39.21 -25.12
N LEU A 15 -5.29 -38.92 -24.26
CA LEU A 15 -4.47 -39.77 -23.37
C LEU A 15 -3.01 -40.10 -23.79
N SER A 16 -2.08 -39.49 -23.05
CA SER A 16 -0.71 -39.98 -22.75
C SER A 16 -0.77 -41.22 -21.82
N PRO A 17 0.34 -41.88 -21.40
CA PRO A 17 1.77 -41.59 -21.60
C PRO A 17 2.61 -42.82 -22.04
N PHE A 18 3.87 -42.64 -22.46
CA PHE A 18 5.03 -43.47 -22.05
C PHE A 18 6.33 -42.98 -22.71
N ALA A 19 7.40 -43.04 -21.93
CA ALA A 19 8.76 -42.68 -22.29
C ALA A 19 9.34 -43.62 -23.37
N PHE A 20 10.14 -43.07 -24.28
CA PHE A 20 11.24 -43.80 -24.90
C PHE A 20 12.42 -42.85 -25.15
N ALA A 21 13.57 -43.24 -24.59
CA ALA A 21 14.87 -42.67 -24.91
C ALA A 21 15.26 -43.12 -26.32
N ILE A 22 15.69 -42.17 -27.16
CA ILE A 22 16.47 -42.48 -28.36
C ILE A 22 17.63 -41.50 -28.42
N ASN A 23 18.82 -42.08 -28.39
CA ASN A 23 20.12 -41.45 -28.57
C ASN A 23 20.41 -41.41 -30.10
N ALA A 24 20.57 -40.22 -30.69
CA ALA A 24 21.13 -40.04 -32.02
C ALA A 24 21.69 -38.62 -32.20
N PRO A 25 22.74 -38.42 -33.03
CA PRO A 25 23.76 -37.40 -32.82
C PRO A 25 23.50 -36.05 -33.50
N ALA A 26 24.27 -35.06 -33.04
CA ALA A 26 24.24 -33.63 -33.32
C ALA A 26 23.90 -33.22 -34.77
N LEU A 27 22.77 -32.50 -34.92
CA LEU A 27 22.59 -31.55 -36.01
C LEU A 27 23.10 -30.17 -35.57
N ASN A 28 24.16 -29.75 -36.24
CA ASN A 28 24.81 -28.46 -36.07
C ASN A 28 23.96 -27.37 -36.78
N LEU A 29 22.98 -26.79 -36.08
CA LEU A 29 22.32 -25.55 -36.53
C LEU A 29 22.94 -24.36 -35.79
N LYS A 30 23.75 -23.58 -36.50
CA LYS A 30 24.08 -22.21 -36.11
C LYS A 30 22.80 -21.38 -36.23
N VAL A 31 22.26 -20.96 -35.09
CA VAL A 31 21.23 -19.92 -35.01
C VAL A 31 21.92 -18.64 -34.58
N ASP A 32 21.92 -17.64 -35.45
CA ASP A 32 22.38 -16.30 -35.15
C ASP A 32 21.52 -15.71 -34.03
N ALA A 33 22.12 -15.59 -32.84
CA ALA A 33 21.59 -14.84 -31.73
C ALA A 33 21.70 -13.34 -32.04
N VAL A 34 20.58 -12.69 -32.35
CA VAL A 34 20.51 -11.22 -32.27
C VAL A 34 20.21 -10.85 -30.81
N SER A 35 21.24 -11.01 -29.98
CA SER A 35 21.38 -10.34 -28.70
C SER A 35 22.01 -8.98 -28.97
N ALA A 36 21.32 -7.89 -28.64
CA ALA A 36 21.90 -6.56 -28.65
C ALA A 36 21.24 -5.69 -27.57
N ALA A 37 21.58 -5.97 -26.32
CA ALA A 37 21.76 -4.96 -25.29
C ALA A 37 23.10 -5.23 -24.60
N SER A 38 24.18 -5.18 -25.38
CA SER A 38 25.56 -5.12 -24.89
C SER A 38 26.03 -3.67 -25.03
N GLU A 39 26.49 -3.07 -23.94
CA GLU A 39 27.00 -1.70 -23.94
C GLU A 39 28.40 -1.66 -24.57
N GLU A 40 28.56 -0.83 -25.59
CA GLU A 40 29.83 -0.20 -25.91
C GLU A 40 29.57 1.31 -26.05
N GLN A 41 30.33 2.11 -25.30
CA GLN A 41 30.19 3.56 -25.20
C GLN A 41 31.01 4.23 -26.31
N PRO A 42 30.53 5.31 -26.98
CA PRO A 42 31.44 6.23 -27.64
C PRO A 42 31.57 7.55 -26.88
N ALA A 43 32.82 8.00 -26.85
CA ALA A 43 33.29 9.28 -26.36
C ALA A 43 32.75 10.48 -27.15
N ALA A 44 32.87 11.65 -26.52
CA ALA A 44 32.48 12.94 -27.05
C ALA A 44 33.16 13.26 -28.40
N ALA A 45 32.36 13.67 -29.38
CA ALA A 45 32.80 14.42 -30.56
C ALA A 45 31.78 15.51 -30.90
N THR A 46 32.29 16.70 -31.15
CA THR A 46 31.62 17.98 -31.45
C THR A 46 30.69 17.94 -32.67
N PRO A 47 29.58 18.72 -32.71
CA PRO A 47 28.65 18.70 -33.83
C PRO A 47 29.08 19.64 -34.97
N LYS A 48 29.02 19.14 -36.22
CA LYS A 48 29.00 19.94 -37.46
C LYS A 48 27.66 19.67 -38.20
N PRO A 49 27.03 20.68 -38.83
CA PRO A 49 25.60 20.61 -39.17
C PRO A 49 25.32 20.16 -40.61
N ALA A 50 24.28 19.34 -40.79
CA ALA A 50 23.59 19.06 -42.06
C ALA A 50 22.27 18.32 -41.71
N ALA A 51 21.15 18.37 -42.42
CA ALA A 51 20.64 19.18 -43.51
C ALA A 51 19.10 19.12 -43.38
N THR A 52 18.40 20.20 -43.76
CA THR A 52 16.93 20.31 -43.70
C THR A 52 16.22 19.36 -44.69
N PRO A 53 15.22 18.57 -44.26
CA PRO A 53 14.34 17.86 -45.18
C PRO A 53 13.19 18.75 -45.70
N LYS A 54 12.94 18.60 -47.00
CA LYS A 54 11.98 19.32 -47.86
C LYS A 54 10.52 18.88 -47.59
N PRO A 55 9.51 19.76 -47.67
CA PRO A 55 8.13 19.43 -47.32
C PRO A 55 7.41 18.63 -48.41
N THR A 56 6.69 17.57 -48.01
CA THR A 56 5.81 16.76 -48.86
C THR A 56 4.36 17.27 -48.85
N ALA A 57 3.67 16.98 -49.95
CA ALA A 57 2.48 17.67 -50.47
C ALA A 57 1.17 17.49 -49.67
N LYS A 58 0.35 18.55 -49.77
CA LYS A 58 -0.99 18.74 -49.19
C LYS A 58 -2.07 17.89 -49.89
N PRO A 59 -2.95 17.16 -49.16
CA PRO A 59 -4.12 16.52 -49.76
C PRO A 59 -5.24 17.51 -50.11
N LYS A 60 -5.90 17.23 -51.24
CA LYS A 60 -6.92 18.01 -51.93
C LYS A 60 -8.32 17.83 -51.30
N ALA A 61 -9.12 18.90 -51.32
CA ALA A 61 -10.45 18.99 -50.75
C ALA A 61 -11.50 18.11 -51.46
N THR A 62 -12.39 17.49 -50.67
CA THR A 62 -13.61 16.82 -51.13
C THR A 62 -14.87 17.59 -50.71
N ALA A 63 -15.93 17.43 -51.51
CA ALA A 63 -17.02 18.36 -51.72
C ALA A 63 -18.05 18.49 -50.58
N LYS A 64 -18.66 19.69 -50.54
CA LYS A 64 -19.73 20.15 -49.64
C LYS A 64 -21.10 19.55 -49.99
N PRO A 65 -21.85 18.95 -49.03
CA PRO A 65 -23.26 18.62 -49.24
C PRO A 65 -24.17 19.86 -49.15
N LYS A 66 -25.20 19.85 -49.99
CA LYS A 66 -26.20 20.88 -50.25
C LYS A 66 -27.27 20.94 -49.15
N ALA A 67 -27.78 22.15 -48.88
CA ALA A 67 -28.78 22.45 -47.85
C ALA A 67 -30.14 21.79 -48.12
N THR A 68 -30.75 21.23 -47.07
CA THR A 68 -32.15 20.79 -47.02
C THR A 68 -32.95 21.61 -45.99
N ALA A 69 -34.25 21.70 -46.26
CA ALA A 69 -35.15 22.79 -45.87
C ALA A 69 -35.50 22.90 -44.37
N LYS A 70 -35.83 24.14 -44.00
CA LYS A 70 -36.29 24.62 -42.69
C LYS A 70 -37.72 24.14 -42.35
N PRO A 71 -37.96 23.49 -41.21
CA PRO A 71 -39.31 23.34 -40.66
C PRO A 71 -39.76 24.59 -39.89
N LYS A 72 -41.06 24.86 -40.04
CA LYS A 72 -41.84 26.01 -39.57
C LYS A 72 -42.14 25.90 -38.06
N ALA A 73 -42.22 27.05 -37.40
CA ALA A 73 -42.48 27.20 -35.97
C ALA A 73 -43.81 26.56 -35.51
N THR A 74 -43.77 25.84 -34.38
CA THR A 74 -44.93 25.38 -33.62
C THR A 74 -44.94 25.99 -32.21
N ALA A 75 -46.16 26.18 -31.71
CA ALA A 75 -46.55 27.17 -30.72
C ALA A 75 -46.07 26.91 -29.26
N LYS A 76 -45.95 28.03 -28.54
CA LYS A 76 -45.63 28.18 -27.11
C LYS A 76 -46.69 27.49 -26.22
N PRO A 77 -46.30 26.61 -25.26
CA PRO A 77 -47.22 26.16 -24.22
C PRO A 77 -47.46 27.25 -23.16
N LYS A 78 -48.73 27.37 -22.80
CA LYS A 78 -49.36 28.32 -21.88
C LYS A 78 -49.05 27.95 -20.43
N ALA A 79 -48.93 28.98 -19.58
CA ALA A 79 -48.68 28.87 -18.14
C ALA A 79 -49.73 27.99 -17.43
N THR A 80 -49.25 27.07 -16.60
CA THR A 80 -50.06 26.31 -15.63
C THR A 80 -49.89 26.85 -14.21
N ALA A 81 -50.97 26.69 -13.45
CA ALA A 81 -51.36 27.51 -12.31
C ALA A 81 -50.57 27.31 -11.01
N LYS A 82 -50.59 28.39 -10.23
CA LYS A 82 -50.10 28.59 -8.86
C LYS A 82 -50.71 27.58 -7.86
N PRO A 83 -49.91 26.89 -7.02
CA PRO A 83 -50.44 26.18 -5.86
C PRO A 83 -50.89 27.14 -4.76
N LYS A 84 -52.08 26.87 -4.22
CA LYS A 84 -52.78 27.59 -3.15
C LYS A 84 -52.20 27.25 -1.79
N ALA A 85 -52.28 28.23 -0.88
CA ALA A 85 -51.72 28.27 0.47
C ALA A 85 -52.08 27.08 1.37
N THR A 86 -51.09 26.60 2.12
CA THR A 86 -51.25 25.81 3.34
C THR A 86 -51.04 26.69 4.58
N ALA A 87 -51.80 26.38 5.63
CA ALA A 87 -52.11 27.23 6.77
C ALA A 87 -50.93 27.50 7.73
N LYS A 88 -50.95 28.69 8.33
CA LYS A 88 -50.15 29.11 9.49
C LYS A 88 -50.43 28.23 10.73
N PRO A 89 -49.40 27.85 11.49
CA PRO A 89 -49.51 27.69 12.94
C PRO A 89 -49.18 29.00 13.65
N LYS A 90 -49.98 29.32 14.66
CA LYS A 90 -49.96 30.54 15.47
C LYS A 90 -49.00 30.41 16.66
N VAL A 91 -48.15 31.42 16.76
CA VAL A 91 -47.23 31.96 17.77
C VAL A 91 -47.49 31.65 19.28
N THR A 92 -46.36 31.48 19.99
CA THR A 92 -46.02 31.79 21.41
C THR A 92 -46.59 31.02 22.60
N VAL A 93 -45.67 30.46 23.41
CA VAL A 93 -45.58 30.76 24.85
C VAL A 93 -44.10 30.99 25.22
N LYS A 94 -43.85 32.09 25.93
CA LYS A 94 -42.55 32.59 26.44
C LYS A 94 -42.23 31.97 27.82
N PRO A 95 -40.96 31.81 28.23
CA PRO A 95 -40.59 31.15 29.48
C PRO A 95 -40.83 32.05 30.70
N SER A 96 -41.30 31.45 31.80
CA SER A 96 -41.36 32.08 33.13
C SER A 96 -40.24 31.51 34.02
N ALA A 97 -39.61 32.42 34.75
CA ALA A 97 -38.50 32.19 35.67
C ALA A 97 -38.95 32.39 37.13
N LYS A 98 -38.42 31.58 38.06
CA LYS A 98 -38.00 31.91 39.46
C LYS A 98 -37.75 30.63 40.29
N PRO A 99 -37.02 30.66 41.43
CA PRO A 99 -35.63 31.08 41.60
C PRO A 99 -34.77 30.08 42.42
N VAL A 100 -33.48 30.40 42.47
CA VAL A 100 -32.37 29.87 43.28
C VAL A 100 -32.70 29.64 44.77
N ALA A 101 -32.17 28.53 45.32
CA ALA A 101 -31.76 28.42 46.73
C ALA A 101 -30.33 27.87 46.84
N LYS A 102 -29.56 28.50 47.72
CA LYS A 102 -28.10 28.42 47.98
C LYS A 102 -27.78 27.28 49.00
N PRO A 103 -26.52 26.77 49.09
CA PRO A 103 -26.21 25.46 49.66
C PRO A 103 -25.90 25.48 51.16
N ALA A 104 -26.00 24.31 51.80
CA ALA A 104 -25.56 24.05 53.16
C ALA A 104 -24.38 23.06 53.19
N ALA A 105 -23.47 23.31 54.11
CA ALA A 105 -22.11 22.80 54.18
C ALA A 105 -21.95 21.54 55.05
N ALA A 106 -20.85 20.84 54.78
CA ALA A 106 -19.93 20.18 55.71
C ALA A 106 -20.42 19.07 56.64
N ALA A 107 -19.91 17.85 56.39
CA ALA A 107 -19.43 16.97 57.45
C ALA A 107 -18.09 16.33 57.06
N LYS A 108 -17.20 16.31 58.03
CA LYS A 108 -15.74 16.13 58.04
C LYS A 108 -15.31 14.66 57.85
N PRO A 109 -14.15 14.38 57.22
CA PRO A 109 -13.58 13.04 57.12
C PRO A 109 -12.80 12.64 58.37
N ALA A 110 -12.98 11.41 58.85
CA ALA A 110 -12.23 10.85 59.98
C ALA A 110 -11.29 9.71 59.53
N ALA A 111 -10.00 10.01 59.63
CA ALA A 111 -8.84 9.18 60.01
C ALA A 111 -8.75 7.67 59.68
N THR A 112 -7.78 7.37 58.83
CA THR A 112 -6.70 6.37 58.95
C THR A 112 -6.77 5.28 60.04
N ALA A 113 -6.63 4.02 59.62
CA ALA A 113 -5.90 2.98 60.35
C ALA A 113 -5.20 1.99 59.38
N LYS A 114 -3.90 1.74 59.64
CA LYS A 114 -2.99 0.76 59.00
C LYS A 114 -3.18 -0.65 59.64
N PRO A 115 -2.60 -1.74 59.08
CA PRO A 115 -3.03 -3.14 59.25
C PRO A 115 -2.20 -3.97 60.26
N ALA A 116 -2.73 -5.14 60.67
CA ALA A 116 -2.05 -6.43 60.94
C ALA A 116 -3.09 -7.48 61.48
N PRO A 117 -2.77 -8.78 61.68
CA PRO A 117 -2.39 -9.81 60.71
C PRO A 117 -3.22 -11.13 60.81
N LYS A 118 -3.24 -11.89 59.70
CA LYS A 118 -3.22 -13.38 59.58
C LYS A 118 -4.16 -14.24 60.45
N VAL A 119 -5.12 -14.92 59.81
CA VAL A 119 -5.47 -16.32 60.12
C VAL A 119 -5.65 -17.14 58.84
N THR A 120 -4.84 -18.18 58.77
CA THR A 120 -4.80 -19.27 57.79
C THR A 120 -6.09 -20.09 57.76
N ALA A 121 -6.65 -20.28 56.56
CA ALA A 121 -7.61 -21.35 56.28
C ALA A 121 -7.08 -22.27 55.17
N LYS A 122 -7.12 -23.56 55.49
CA LYS A 122 -6.65 -24.76 54.77
C LYS A 122 -7.34 -24.94 53.40
N PRO A 123 -6.68 -25.55 52.41
CA PRO A 123 -7.09 -25.50 50.99
C PRO A 123 -8.37 -26.27 50.71
N LYS A 124 -9.27 -25.64 49.93
CA LYS A 124 -10.47 -26.28 49.39
C LYS A 124 -10.17 -26.84 48.01
N GLU A 125 -10.03 -28.16 47.98
CA GLU A 125 -10.55 -29.08 46.96
C GLU A 125 -10.31 -28.75 45.47
N SER A 126 -9.44 -29.57 44.89
CA SER A 126 -9.28 -29.87 43.46
C SER A 126 -10.48 -29.49 42.59
N ALA A 127 -10.27 -28.50 41.71
CA ALA A 127 -11.12 -28.33 40.55
C ALA A 127 -10.98 -29.56 39.65
N LYS A 128 -12.11 -30.23 39.42
CA LYS A 128 -12.34 -31.25 38.41
C LYS A 128 -11.70 -30.82 37.07
N PRO A 129 -11.05 -31.73 36.29
CA PRO A 129 -10.45 -31.36 35.02
C PRO A 129 -11.48 -30.70 34.14
N ALA A 130 -11.17 -29.50 33.62
CA ALA A 130 -11.94 -28.91 32.54
C ALA A 130 -11.97 -29.91 31.39
N THR A 131 -13.13 -30.52 31.14
CA THR A 131 -13.40 -31.24 29.91
C THR A 131 -13.15 -30.26 28.77
N VAL A 132 -12.03 -30.45 28.07
CA VAL A 132 -11.69 -29.69 26.87
C VAL A 132 -12.77 -30.02 25.85
N SER A 133 -13.74 -29.12 25.65
CA SER A 133 -14.64 -29.23 24.51
C SER A 133 -13.76 -29.31 23.27
N ALA A 134 -13.90 -30.37 22.47
CA ALA A 134 -13.13 -30.52 21.24
C ALA A 134 -13.22 -29.23 20.42
N ASN A 135 -12.09 -28.71 19.96
CA ASN A 135 -12.06 -27.47 19.18
C ASN A 135 -12.79 -27.72 17.85
N VAL A 136 -13.97 -27.09 17.68
CA VAL A 136 -14.81 -27.19 16.48
C VAL A 136 -14.34 -26.30 15.33
N TYR A 137 -13.25 -25.55 15.54
CA TYR A 137 -12.64 -24.66 14.55
C TYR A 137 -11.33 -25.25 14.05
N GLN A 138 -11.13 -25.20 12.73
CA GLN A 138 -9.82 -25.39 12.13
C GLN A 138 -8.93 -24.18 12.45
N ASP A 139 -7.69 -24.47 12.80
CA ASP A 139 -6.68 -23.44 12.96
C ASP A 139 -6.28 -22.89 11.59
N GLY A 140 -6.05 -21.59 11.49
CA GLY A 140 -5.68 -20.96 10.23
C GLY A 140 -5.92 -19.45 10.20
N VAL A 141 -5.66 -18.87 9.02
CA VAL A 141 -5.86 -17.44 8.74
C VAL A 141 -7.09 -17.26 7.86
N TYR A 142 -8.01 -16.42 8.32
CA TYR A 142 -9.29 -16.17 7.66
C TYR A 142 -9.45 -14.68 7.39
N VAL A 143 -9.48 -14.29 6.13
CA VAL A 143 -9.84 -12.94 5.70
C VAL A 143 -11.33 -12.91 5.39
N VAL A 144 -12.03 -11.96 6.00
CA VAL A 144 -13.50 -11.87 5.97
C VAL A 144 -13.94 -10.43 6.02
N TYR A 145 -15.11 -10.17 5.46
CA TYR A 145 -15.70 -8.84 5.35
C TYR A 145 -17.09 -8.84 5.99
N GLY A 146 -17.48 -7.70 6.53
CA GLY A 146 -18.79 -7.42 7.10
C GLY A 146 -19.80 -7.02 6.03
N ASN A 147 -20.92 -6.45 6.45
CA ASN A 147 -21.91 -5.94 5.52
C ASN A 147 -21.39 -4.69 4.80
N ALA A 148 -21.53 -4.70 3.48
CA ALA A 148 -21.14 -3.60 2.64
C ALA A 148 -22.13 -2.42 2.70
N TYR A 149 -21.65 -1.28 2.22
CA TYR A 149 -22.41 -0.05 2.04
C TYR A 149 -21.70 0.89 1.08
N SER A 150 -22.33 2.02 0.75
CA SER A 150 -21.84 2.99 -0.25
C SER A 150 -20.43 3.57 -0.01
N LYS A 151 -19.77 3.32 1.14
CA LYS A 151 -18.38 3.76 1.40
C LYS A 151 -17.40 2.60 1.61
N GLY A 152 -17.82 1.36 1.35
CA GLY A 152 -16.98 0.16 1.45
C GLY A 152 -17.53 -0.89 2.42
N THR A 153 -16.63 -1.64 3.05
CA THR A 153 -16.98 -2.64 4.08
C THR A 153 -15.90 -2.69 5.17
N GLU A 154 -16.32 -2.97 6.40
CA GLU A 154 -15.38 -3.31 7.48
C GLU A 154 -14.95 -4.78 7.35
N GLY A 155 -13.65 -5.06 7.40
CA GLY A 155 -13.09 -6.41 7.25
C GLY A 155 -12.17 -6.77 8.41
N ALA A 156 -11.77 -8.04 8.46
CA ALA A 156 -10.75 -8.51 9.37
C ALA A 156 -9.97 -9.66 8.75
N LYS A 157 -8.66 -9.69 8.98
CA LYS A 157 -7.81 -10.86 8.82
C LYS A 157 -7.59 -11.44 10.21
N VAL A 158 -8.13 -12.63 10.46
CA VAL A 158 -8.18 -13.26 11.79
C VAL A 158 -7.39 -14.56 11.75
N THR A 159 -6.40 -14.68 12.62
CA THR A 159 -5.70 -15.94 12.87
C THR A 159 -6.39 -16.66 14.03
N ILE A 160 -6.98 -17.82 13.77
CA ILE A 160 -7.64 -18.64 14.78
C ILE A 160 -6.70 -19.79 15.15
N LYS A 161 -6.46 -19.96 16.45
CA LYS A 161 -5.68 -21.07 17.02
C LYS A 161 -6.37 -21.59 18.26
N ASN A 162 -6.60 -22.91 18.34
CA ASN A 162 -7.26 -23.55 19.48
C ASN A 162 -8.60 -22.89 19.86
N GLY A 163 -9.38 -22.50 18.85
CA GLY A 163 -10.69 -21.87 19.02
C GLY A 163 -10.68 -20.43 19.57
N LYS A 164 -9.53 -19.76 19.56
CA LYS A 164 -9.35 -18.37 19.99
C LYS A 164 -8.68 -17.53 18.91
N ILE A 165 -8.89 -16.21 18.97
CA ILE A 165 -8.21 -15.24 18.13
C ILE A 165 -6.76 -15.11 18.60
N ALA A 166 -5.82 -15.68 17.85
CA ALA A 166 -4.39 -15.61 18.12
C ALA A 166 -3.77 -14.31 17.58
N ASP A 167 -4.28 -13.81 16.45
CA ASP A 167 -3.91 -12.52 15.88
C ASP A 167 -5.09 -11.93 15.08
N ILE A 168 -5.12 -10.61 14.97
CA ILE A 168 -6.15 -9.89 14.22
C ILE A 168 -5.62 -8.59 13.63
N GLU A 169 -5.92 -8.41 12.34
CA GLU A 169 -5.75 -7.17 11.60
C GLU A 169 -7.12 -6.67 11.14
N LEU A 170 -7.48 -5.46 11.56
CA LEU A 170 -8.77 -4.85 11.26
C LEU A 170 -8.66 -4.03 9.97
N LEU A 171 -9.53 -4.32 9.02
CA LEU A 171 -9.51 -3.75 7.68
C LEU A 171 -10.69 -2.81 7.48
N ARG A 172 -10.52 -1.81 6.63
CA ARG A 172 -11.66 -1.08 6.07
C ARG A 172 -11.43 -0.89 4.60
N THR A 173 -12.19 -1.64 3.81
CA THR A 173 -11.99 -1.70 2.37
C THR A 173 -12.76 -0.58 1.69
N SER A 174 -12.29 -0.16 0.53
CA SER A 174 -13.04 0.65 -0.42
C SER A 174 -13.36 -0.18 -1.67
N PRO A 175 -14.11 0.38 -2.63
CA PRO A 175 -14.31 -0.23 -3.94
C PRO A 175 -13.03 -0.43 -4.78
N LYS A 176 -11.85 -0.02 -4.31
CA LYS A 176 -10.57 -0.21 -5.03
C LYS A 176 -9.49 -0.83 -4.17
N LEU A 177 -9.60 -0.72 -2.85
CA LEU A 177 -8.54 -1.10 -1.92
C LEU A 177 -9.05 -2.15 -0.94
N ILE A 178 -8.30 -3.25 -0.79
CA ILE A 178 -8.53 -4.23 0.28
C ILE A 178 -8.45 -3.55 1.63
N ASP A 179 -7.54 -2.59 1.77
CA ASP A 179 -7.45 -1.80 2.98
C ASP A 179 -7.18 -0.34 2.67
N ARG A 180 -8.07 0.53 3.14
CA ARG A 180 -7.96 1.96 2.94
C ARG A 180 -7.08 2.57 4.02
N ASP A 181 -6.14 3.40 3.58
CA ASP A 181 -5.35 4.30 4.41
C ASP A 181 -6.21 4.88 5.55
N ALA A 182 -5.74 4.69 6.78
CA ALA A 182 -6.47 5.05 7.99
C ALA A 182 -6.87 6.53 8.00
N ARG A 183 -6.02 7.42 7.45
CA ARG A 183 -6.23 8.89 7.38
C ARG A 183 -7.45 9.27 6.55
N ASN A 184 -7.76 8.47 5.53
CA ASN A 184 -8.91 8.68 4.64
C ASN A 184 -10.22 8.19 5.25
N ASN A 185 -10.16 7.52 6.41
CA ASN A 185 -11.34 7.18 7.19
C ASN A 185 -11.87 8.39 7.99
N TYR A 186 -13.10 8.30 8.48
CA TYR A 186 -13.64 9.34 9.35
C TYR A 186 -12.95 9.27 10.71
N SER A 187 -12.67 10.42 11.32
CA SER A 187 -11.77 10.51 12.46
C SER A 187 -12.17 9.68 13.69
N GLY A 188 -13.48 9.47 13.90
CA GLY A 188 -13.98 8.63 15.00
C GLY A 188 -13.44 7.19 15.00
N VAL A 189 -13.04 6.66 13.84
CA VAL A 189 -12.50 5.29 13.73
C VAL A 189 -11.01 5.17 14.02
N TRP A 190 -10.25 6.27 14.00
CA TRP A 190 -8.79 6.24 14.12
C TRP A 190 -8.34 5.58 15.43
N VAL A 191 -8.93 5.99 16.56
CA VAL A 191 -8.68 5.37 17.88
C VAL A 191 -9.36 4.01 18.05
N ALA A 192 -10.35 3.69 17.21
CA ALA A 192 -11.11 2.46 17.34
C ALA A 192 -10.34 1.23 16.87
N TYR A 193 -9.37 1.38 15.95
CA TYR A 193 -8.55 0.27 15.46
C TYR A 193 -7.79 -0.42 16.60
N GLU A 194 -7.02 0.35 17.38
CA GLU A 194 -6.26 -0.14 18.53
C GLU A 194 -7.18 -0.75 19.61
N LEU A 195 -8.16 0.03 20.07
CA LEU A 195 -9.07 -0.40 21.13
C LEU A 195 -9.83 -1.69 20.75
N MET A 196 -10.28 -1.82 19.51
CA MET A 196 -10.98 -3.02 19.07
C MET A 196 -10.04 -4.21 18.93
N LYS A 197 -8.81 -4.03 18.42
CA LYS A 197 -7.80 -5.09 18.36
C LYS A 197 -7.53 -5.64 19.76
N GLU A 198 -7.23 -4.78 20.73
CA GLU A 198 -6.97 -5.18 22.12
C GLU A 198 -8.14 -5.92 22.75
N ARG A 199 -9.38 -5.45 22.54
CA ARG A 199 -10.58 -6.09 23.10
C ARG A 199 -10.89 -7.45 22.49
N LEU A 200 -10.51 -7.68 21.22
CA LEU A 200 -10.80 -8.91 20.47
C LEU A 200 -9.70 -9.98 20.63
N LEU A 201 -8.44 -9.60 20.78
CA LEU A 201 -7.32 -10.54 20.91
C LEU A 201 -7.54 -11.53 22.08
N GLY A 202 -7.23 -12.81 21.84
CA GLY A 202 -7.36 -13.89 22.81
C GLY A 202 -8.80 -14.35 23.10
N LYS A 203 -9.83 -13.72 22.51
CA LYS A 203 -11.24 -14.09 22.73
C LYS A 203 -11.65 -15.31 21.90
N THR A 204 -12.64 -16.04 22.40
CA THR A 204 -13.43 -17.00 21.60
C THR A 204 -14.47 -16.24 20.75
N LYS A 205 -15.19 -16.95 19.88
CA LYS A 205 -16.33 -16.40 19.13
C LYS A 205 -17.33 -15.67 20.04
N GLU A 206 -17.76 -16.33 21.11
CA GLU A 206 -18.76 -15.80 22.05
C GLU A 206 -18.19 -14.61 22.85
N GLY A 207 -16.91 -14.66 23.20
CA GLY A 207 -16.21 -13.56 23.85
C GLY A 207 -16.12 -12.32 22.96
N ALA A 208 -15.79 -12.50 21.68
CA ALA A 208 -15.71 -11.42 20.70
C ALA A 208 -17.08 -10.75 20.45
N ALA A 209 -18.16 -11.53 20.44
CA ALA A 209 -19.52 -11.01 20.28
C ALA A 209 -19.93 -10.04 21.41
N LYS A 210 -19.40 -10.24 22.63
CA LYS A 210 -19.69 -9.43 23.83
C LYS A 210 -18.78 -8.20 23.99
N VAL A 211 -17.78 -8.02 23.12
CA VAL A 211 -16.91 -6.83 23.17
C VAL A 211 -17.73 -5.57 22.93
N ASP A 212 -17.53 -4.56 23.79
CA ASP A 212 -18.18 -3.26 23.63
C ASP A 212 -17.62 -2.49 22.43
N ALA A 213 -18.53 -1.86 21.70
CA ALA A 213 -18.17 -0.97 20.60
C ALA A 213 -17.47 0.29 21.12
N VAL A 214 -16.68 0.94 20.25
CA VAL A 214 -15.99 2.20 20.58
C VAL A 214 -16.91 3.37 20.26
N SER A 215 -17.10 4.28 21.22
CA SER A 215 -17.88 5.50 21.02
C SER A 215 -17.31 6.34 19.88
N GLY A 216 -18.17 6.89 19.01
CA GLY A 216 -17.75 7.58 17.79
C GLY A 216 -17.42 6.66 16.60
N ALA A 217 -17.33 5.34 16.81
CA ALA A 217 -17.08 4.33 15.79
C ALA A 217 -18.01 3.11 15.86
N THR A 218 -19.17 3.24 16.51
CA THR A 218 -20.10 2.12 16.81
C THR A 218 -20.38 1.22 15.62
N ARG A 219 -20.65 1.82 14.46
CA ARG A 219 -20.88 1.08 13.22
C ARG A 219 -19.67 0.23 12.83
N SER A 220 -18.48 0.83 12.78
CA SER A 220 -17.28 0.14 12.35
C SER A 220 -16.84 -0.92 13.37
N SER A 221 -16.97 -0.65 14.67
CA SER A 221 -16.78 -1.66 15.72
C SER A 221 -17.69 -2.87 15.52
N ASN A 222 -18.98 -2.65 15.24
CA ASN A 222 -19.93 -3.74 14.99
C ASN A 222 -19.65 -4.47 13.67
N GLY A 223 -19.21 -3.74 12.63
CA GLY A 223 -18.74 -4.33 11.37
C GLY A 223 -17.56 -5.28 11.57
N TRP A 224 -16.55 -4.87 12.35
CA TRP A 224 -15.42 -5.74 12.69
C TRP A 224 -15.80 -6.94 13.54
N LYS A 225 -16.69 -6.76 14.53
CA LYS A 225 -17.23 -7.88 15.30
C LYS A 225 -17.96 -8.90 14.40
N LEU A 226 -18.74 -8.41 13.43
CA LEU A 226 -19.39 -9.26 12.44
C LEU A 226 -18.36 -9.99 11.58
N SER A 227 -17.31 -9.30 11.12
CA SER A 227 -16.22 -9.94 10.38
C SER A 227 -15.56 -11.04 11.21
N VAL A 228 -15.25 -10.80 12.48
CA VAL A 228 -14.71 -11.83 13.39
C VAL A 228 -15.65 -13.02 13.54
N ASP A 229 -16.96 -12.79 13.71
CA ASP A 229 -17.96 -13.86 13.74
C ASP A 229 -17.91 -14.71 12.45
N ARG A 230 -17.87 -14.04 11.29
CA ARG A 230 -17.74 -14.69 9.98
C ARG A 230 -16.43 -15.48 9.86
N ALA A 231 -15.31 -15.02 10.42
CA ALA A 231 -14.05 -15.78 10.46
C ALA A 231 -14.24 -17.11 11.18
N PHE A 232 -14.88 -17.10 12.36
CA PHE A 232 -15.16 -18.35 13.10
C PHE A 232 -16.08 -19.29 12.31
N VAL A 233 -17.09 -18.76 11.61
CA VAL A 233 -17.95 -19.58 10.74
C VAL A 233 -17.14 -20.19 9.56
N ARG A 234 -16.23 -19.41 8.95
CA ARG A 234 -15.28 -19.93 7.95
C ARG A 234 -14.29 -20.95 8.55
N ALA A 235 -14.00 -20.88 9.84
CA ALA A 235 -13.11 -21.81 10.53
C ALA A 235 -13.79 -23.12 10.94
N LEU A 236 -15.13 -23.19 11.03
CA LEU A 236 -15.82 -24.42 11.44
C LEU A 236 -15.36 -25.64 10.63
N GLN A 237 -15.02 -26.74 11.31
CA GLN A 237 -14.66 -28.00 10.67
C GLN A 237 -15.83 -28.58 9.88
N VAL A 238 -17.04 -28.45 10.43
CA VAL A 238 -18.30 -28.85 9.79
C VAL A 238 -19.14 -27.61 9.52
N LYS A 239 -19.45 -27.36 8.24
CA LYS A 239 -20.23 -26.18 7.85
C LYS A 239 -21.72 -26.34 8.20
N PRO A 240 -22.43 -25.24 8.55
CA PRO A 240 -23.87 -25.30 8.81
C PRO A 240 -24.64 -25.83 7.59
N LYS A 241 -25.50 -26.82 7.79
CA LYS A 241 -26.28 -27.45 6.71
C LYS A 241 -27.25 -26.43 6.10
N GLY A 242 -27.28 -26.35 4.77
CA GLY A 242 -28.20 -25.46 4.05
C GLY A 242 -27.80 -23.99 4.05
N VAL A 243 -26.63 -23.64 4.59
CA VAL A 243 -26.10 -22.26 4.60
C VAL A 243 -24.90 -22.20 3.65
N VAL A 244 -25.06 -21.46 2.55
CA VAL A 244 -24.06 -21.27 1.51
C VAL A 244 -23.37 -19.91 1.68
N TYR A 245 -24.16 -18.87 1.95
CA TYR A 245 -23.70 -17.49 2.02
C TYR A 245 -23.89 -16.91 3.43
N PHE A 246 -23.02 -15.97 3.77
CA PHE A 246 -23.29 -15.01 4.82
C PHE A 246 -24.43 -14.10 4.38
N ALA A 247 -25.53 -14.07 5.14
CA ALA A 247 -26.63 -13.17 4.84
C ALA A 247 -26.18 -11.70 4.94
N GLY A 248 -26.73 -10.86 4.05
CA GLY A 248 -26.44 -9.42 3.98
C GLY A 248 -25.96 -8.96 2.61
N GLU A 249 -25.62 -7.68 2.52
CA GLU A 249 -25.05 -7.06 1.33
C GLU A 249 -23.53 -7.20 1.34
N HIS A 250 -22.95 -7.62 0.22
CA HIS A 250 -21.51 -7.81 0.03
C HIS A 250 -21.05 -7.05 -1.19
N MET A 251 -19.89 -6.41 -1.10
CA MET A 251 -19.31 -5.64 -2.19
C MET A 251 -18.18 -6.42 -2.83
N GLY A 252 -18.11 -6.32 -4.15
CA GLY A 252 -16.96 -6.76 -4.93
C GLY A 252 -16.64 -5.75 -6.02
N VAL A 253 -15.42 -5.85 -6.51
CA VAL A 253 -14.79 -4.82 -7.34
C VAL A 253 -14.03 -5.50 -8.46
N ASP A 254 -14.02 -4.88 -9.63
CA ASP A 254 -13.24 -5.42 -10.74
C ASP A 254 -11.79 -4.96 -10.64
N PRO A 255 -10.82 -5.78 -11.07
CA PRO A 255 -9.39 -5.41 -11.05
C PRO A 255 -9.04 -4.17 -11.87
N GLU A 256 -9.84 -3.82 -12.89
CA GLU A 256 -9.62 -2.63 -13.73
C GLU A 256 -10.21 -1.36 -13.09
N GLY A 257 -10.95 -1.49 -11.98
CA GLY A 257 -11.53 -0.39 -11.22
C GLY A 257 -12.61 0.38 -11.98
N LYS A 258 -13.40 -0.30 -12.83
CA LYS A 258 -14.49 0.27 -13.62
C LYS A 258 -15.85 0.22 -12.91
N TYR A 259 -16.14 -0.86 -12.19
CA TYR A 259 -17.39 -1.13 -11.51
C TYR A 259 -17.19 -1.72 -10.10
N ALA A 260 -18.03 -1.28 -9.17
CA ALA A 260 -18.32 -1.99 -7.94
C ALA A 260 -19.70 -2.61 -8.00
N VAL A 261 -19.82 -3.84 -7.54
CA VAL A 261 -21.09 -4.58 -7.47
C VAL A 261 -21.41 -4.91 -6.03
N PHE A 262 -22.63 -4.61 -5.63
CA PHE A 262 -23.18 -4.94 -4.32
C PHE A 262 -24.21 -6.04 -4.50
N SER A 263 -23.91 -7.23 -4.01
CA SER A 263 -24.76 -8.41 -4.09
C SER A 263 -25.34 -8.71 -2.72
N THR A 264 -26.67 -8.81 -2.63
CA THR A 264 -27.39 -9.16 -1.40
C THR A 264 -27.75 -10.63 -1.41
N TYR A 265 -27.45 -11.33 -0.32
CA TYR A 265 -27.74 -12.74 -0.16
C TYR A 265 -28.58 -12.99 1.10
N ASP A 266 -29.48 -13.98 1.02
CA ASP A 266 -29.92 -14.71 2.20
C ASP A 266 -28.92 -15.85 2.50
N SER A 267 -29.26 -16.80 3.38
CA SER A 267 -28.34 -17.91 3.71
C SER A 267 -28.08 -18.86 2.53
N ALA A 268 -28.93 -18.90 1.50
CA ALA A 268 -28.92 -19.91 0.45
C ALA A 268 -28.80 -19.34 -0.98
N LYS A 269 -29.24 -18.10 -1.23
CA LYS A 269 -29.31 -17.53 -2.59
C LYS A 269 -29.12 -16.01 -2.64
N LEU A 270 -28.80 -15.54 -3.85
CA LEU A 270 -28.80 -14.13 -4.22
C LEU A 270 -30.24 -13.58 -4.22
N THR A 271 -30.43 -12.40 -3.65
CA THR A 271 -31.73 -11.71 -3.56
C THR A 271 -31.73 -10.30 -4.12
N GLY A 272 -30.56 -9.71 -4.40
CA GLY A 272 -30.46 -8.36 -4.97
C GLY A 272 -29.08 -8.05 -5.51
N VAL A 273 -29.02 -7.16 -6.50
CA VAL A 273 -27.77 -6.66 -7.10
C VAL A 273 -27.89 -5.15 -7.33
N LYS A 274 -26.81 -4.41 -7.03
CA LYS A 274 -26.61 -3.01 -7.43
C LYS A 274 -25.25 -2.87 -8.10
N VAL A 275 -25.19 -2.06 -9.15
CA VAL A 275 -23.96 -1.85 -9.93
C VAL A 275 -23.64 -0.36 -9.93
N TYR A 276 -22.40 -0.02 -9.58
CA TYR A 276 -21.91 1.35 -9.52
C TYR A 276 -20.65 1.52 -10.37
N PRO A 277 -20.64 2.42 -11.36
CA PRO A 277 -19.42 2.88 -11.99
C PRO A 277 -18.47 3.50 -10.95
N LEU A 278 -17.17 3.31 -11.16
CA LEU A 278 -16.11 3.91 -10.36
C LEU A 278 -15.43 5.05 -11.13
N ASN A 279 -14.97 6.07 -10.40
CA ASN A 279 -14.14 7.11 -10.97
C ASN A 279 -12.65 6.69 -11.01
N SER A 280 -11.78 7.52 -11.56
CA SER A 280 -10.34 7.22 -11.70
C SER A 280 -9.62 6.97 -10.37
N VAL A 281 -10.11 7.54 -9.26
CA VAL A 281 -9.58 7.31 -7.92
C VAL A 281 -10.18 6.06 -7.24
N GLY A 282 -11.16 5.40 -7.87
CA GLY A 282 -11.81 4.19 -7.38
C GLY A 282 -12.97 4.42 -6.42
N ASP A 283 -13.51 5.63 -6.36
CA ASP A 283 -14.72 5.92 -5.59
C ASP A 283 -15.97 5.68 -6.43
N ILE A 284 -17.04 5.24 -5.75
CA ILE A 284 -18.37 5.09 -6.35
C ILE A 284 -18.85 6.43 -6.89
N ILE A 285 -19.26 6.43 -8.16
CA ILE A 285 -20.05 7.49 -8.74
C ILE A 285 -21.49 7.30 -8.24
N GLU A 286 -22.07 8.33 -7.62
CA GLU A 286 -23.44 8.26 -7.14
C GLU A 286 -24.41 8.36 -8.34
N GLU A 287 -25.56 7.67 -8.29
CA GLU A 287 -26.49 7.50 -9.41
C GLU A 287 -26.89 8.83 -10.10
N LYS A 288 -27.10 9.89 -9.31
CA LYS A 288 -27.42 11.23 -9.79
C LYS A 288 -26.33 11.88 -10.67
N ALA A 289 -25.12 11.33 -10.65
CA ALA A 289 -23.94 11.81 -11.36
C ALA A 289 -23.54 10.89 -12.52
N PHE A 290 -24.35 9.87 -12.83
CA PHE A 290 -24.11 9.01 -14.00
C PHE A 290 -24.19 9.82 -15.29
N THR A 291 -23.28 9.52 -16.22
CA THR A 291 -23.50 9.90 -17.62
C THR A 291 -24.63 9.06 -18.22
N PRO A 292 -25.28 9.51 -19.30
CA PRO A 292 -26.30 8.71 -19.98
C PRO A 292 -25.82 7.31 -20.38
N GLU A 293 -24.57 7.18 -20.80
CA GLU A 293 -23.93 5.91 -21.18
C GLU A 293 -23.76 4.99 -19.96
N GLN A 294 -23.30 5.54 -18.84
CA GLN A 294 -23.17 4.80 -17.58
C GLN A 294 -24.53 4.32 -17.07
N ALA A 295 -25.55 5.17 -17.12
CA ALA A 295 -26.90 4.81 -16.70
C ALA A 295 -27.47 3.69 -17.59
N ALA A 296 -27.27 3.76 -18.90
CA ALA A 296 -27.70 2.71 -19.83
C ALA A 296 -26.98 1.38 -19.59
N ALA A 297 -25.65 1.41 -19.37
CA ALA A 297 -24.86 0.22 -19.05
C ALA A 297 -25.32 -0.43 -17.74
N VAL A 298 -25.47 0.36 -16.67
CA VAL A 298 -25.95 -0.13 -15.37
C VAL A 298 -27.35 -0.74 -15.47
N ALA A 299 -28.26 -0.11 -16.22
CA ALA A 299 -29.61 -0.61 -16.45
C ALA A 299 -29.65 -1.95 -17.20
N ALA A 300 -28.70 -2.20 -18.11
CA ALA A 300 -28.57 -3.47 -18.82
C ALA A 300 -27.92 -4.58 -17.97
N ILE A 301 -26.86 -4.22 -17.20
CA ILE A 301 -26.05 -5.18 -16.45
C ILE A 301 -26.78 -5.70 -15.20
N THR A 302 -27.40 -4.79 -14.43
CA THR A 302 -27.99 -5.11 -13.12
C THR A 302 -28.98 -6.27 -13.17
N PRO A 303 -30.02 -6.29 -14.03
CA PRO A 303 -30.95 -7.41 -14.10
C PRO A 303 -30.29 -8.70 -14.62
N ALA A 304 -29.29 -8.60 -15.51
CA ALA A 304 -28.57 -9.76 -16.01
C ALA A 304 -27.76 -10.46 -14.91
N LEU A 305 -27.04 -9.69 -14.08
CA LEU A 305 -26.33 -10.21 -12.92
C LEU A 305 -27.29 -10.79 -11.87
N LEU A 306 -28.42 -10.12 -11.60
CA LEU A 306 -29.40 -10.66 -10.66
C LEU A 306 -29.97 -12.01 -11.11
N ALA A 307 -30.20 -12.17 -12.41
CA ALA A 307 -30.80 -13.40 -12.95
C ALA A 307 -29.79 -14.54 -13.15
N LYS A 308 -28.53 -14.23 -13.49
CA LYS A 308 -27.55 -15.23 -13.95
C LYS A 308 -26.21 -15.19 -13.20
N GLY A 309 -26.01 -14.25 -12.28
CA GLY A 309 -24.76 -14.06 -11.57
C GLY A 309 -23.59 -13.93 -12.55
N THR A 310 -22.54 -14.74 -12.32
CA THR A 310 -21.35 -14.78 -13.17
C THR A 310 -21.58 -15.32 -14.58
N ALA A 311 -22.72 -15.95 -14.86
CA ALA A 311 -23.09 -16.43 -16.19
C ALA A 311 -23.83 -15.37 -17.05
N ALA A 312 -23.94 -14.13 -16.56
CA ALA A 312 -24.54 -13.02 -17.30
C ALA A 312 -23.84 -12.81 -18.65
N GLN A 313 -24.64 -12.77 -19.73
CA GLN A 313 -24.14 -12.60 -21.09
C GLN A 313 -24.11 -11.13 -21.48
N PRO A 314 -23.09 -10.68 -22.22
CA PRO A 314 -22.97 -9.29 -22.62
C PRO A 314 -24.05 -8.89 -23.63
N ALA A 315 -24.59 -7.68 -23.45
CA ALA A 315 -25.32 -7.01 -24.51
C ALA A 315 -24.34 -6.43 -25.54
N ALA A 316 -24.73 -6.41 -26.82
CA ALA A 316 -23.89 -5.94 -27.91
C ALA A 316 -23.40 -4.50 -27.65
N GLY A 317 -22.08 -4.29 -27.73
CA GLY A 317 -21.44 -3.00 -27.47
C GLY A 317 -21.16 -2.70 -25.98
N LEU A 318 -21.52 -3.60 -25.07
CA LEU A 318 -21.25 -3.50 -23.63
C LEU A 318 -20.36 -4.65 -23.13
N GLU A 319 -19.63 -5.33 -24.00
CA GLU A 319 -18.83 -6.53 -23.66
C GLU A 319 -17.80 -6.25 -22.56
N ALA A 320 -17.09 -5.12 -22.65
CA ALA A 320 -16.12 -4.71 -21.65
C ALA A 320 -16.78 -4.36 -20.31
N ASP A 321 -17.96 -3.71 -20.34
CA ASP A 321 -18.72 -3.34 -19.15
C ASP A 321 -19.27 -4.57 -18.43
N PHE A 322 -19.83 -5.53 -19.16
CA PHE A 322 -20.25 -6.80 -18.61
C PHE A 322 -19.09 -7.59 -18.03
N LYS A 323 -17.95 -7.66 -18.73
CA LYS A 323 -16.76 -8.35 -18.21
C LYS A 323 -16.31 -7.78 -16.87
N ALA A 324 -16.20 -6.46 -16.77
CA ALA A 324 -15.83 -5.78 -15.52
C ALA A 324 -16.87 -6.04 -14.42
N ALA A 325 -18.16 -5.83 -14.70
CA ALA A 325 -19.21 -6.03 -13.71
C ALA A 325 -19.35 -7.50 -13.26
N VAL A 326 -19.14 -8.48 -14.14
CA VAL A 326 -19.11 -9.91 -13.79
C VAL A 326 -17.93 -10.22 -12.88
N ASN A 327 -16.75 -9.64 -13.12
CA ASN A 327 -15.59 -9.79 -12.23
C ASN A 327 -15.86 -9.19 -10.84
N ALA A 328 -16.46 -8.00 -10.79
CA ALA A 328 -16.87 -7.36 -9.54
C ALA A 328 -17.94 -8.19 -8.79
N PHE A 329 -18.94 -8.73 -9.51
CA PHE A 329 -19.95 -9.62 -8.94
C PHE A 329 -19.33 -10.89 -8.37
N TRP A 330 -18.41 -11.52 -9.11
CA TRP A 330 -17.69 -12.70 -8.64
C TRP A 330 -16.94 -12.41 -7.34
N ASP A 331 -16.24 -11.27 -7.23
CA ASP A 331 -15.55 -10.89 -5.99
C ASP A 331 -16.54 -10.70 -4.83
N ALA A 332 -17.71 -10.10 -5.09
CA ALA A 332 -18.77 -9.91 -4.09
C ALA A 332 -19.30 -11.26 -3.59
N GLU A 333 -19.48 -12.20 -4.52
CA GLU A 333 -19.91 -13.57 -4.21
C GLU A 333 -18.86 -14.30 -3.36
N GLN A 334 -17.57 -14.19 -3.68
CA GLN A 334 -16.49 -14.79 -2.88
C GLN A 334 -16.41 -14.20 -1.46
N ASN A 335 -16.76 -12.92 -1.30
CA ASN A 335 -16.89 -12.29 0.01
C ASN A 335 -18.09 -12.86 0.80
N ALA A 336 -19.18 -13.18 0.10
CA ALA A 336 -20.40 -13.75 0.69
C ALA A 336 -20.27 -15.24 1.05
N LEU A 337 -19.50 -16.03 0.32
CA LEU A 337 -19.41 -17.48 0.52
C LEU A 337 -18.84 -17.85 1.90
N ILE A 338 -19.50 -18.77 2.60
CA ILE A 338 -18.98 -19.37 3.84
C ILE A 338 -17.79 -20.28 3.52
N ASN A 339 -17.91 -21.08 2.46
CA ASN A 339 -16.85 -21.97 2.01
C ASN A 339 -16.05 -21.32 0.88
N ASN A 340 -15.28 -20.28 1.20
CA ASN A 340 -14.32 -19.71 0.27
C ASN A 340 -13.08 -20.61 0.20
N THR A 341 -12.95 -21.33 -0.92
CA THR A 341 -11.90 -22.33 -1.15
C THR A 341 -10.62 -21.74 -1.74
N SER A 342 -10.45 -20.41 -1.71
CA SER A 342 -9.19 -19.79 -2.15
C SER A 342 -8.01 -20.47 -1.46
N LYS A 343 -7.02 -20.86 -2.25
CA LYS A 343 -5.74 -21.42 -1.75
C LYS A 343 -4.84 -20.33 -1.18
N TYR A 344 -5.14 -19.06 -1.49
CA TYR A 344 -4.34 -17.91 -1.14
C TYR A 344 -4.96 -17.11 0.01
N ILE A 345 -4.11 -16.50 0.82
CA ILE A 345 -4.46 -15.54 1.86
C ILE A 345 -4.45 -14.16 1.21
N ASP A 346 -5.56 -13.43 1.30
CA ASP A 346 -5.62 -12.06 0.79
C ASP A 346 -4.59 -11.15 1.48
N GLY A 347 -4.02 -10.22 0.71
CA GLY A 347 -3.04 -9.26 1.22
C GLY A 347 -2.02 -8.81 0.18
N PHE A 348 -1.03 -8.07 0.67
CA PHE A 348 0.12 -7.61 -0.08
C PHE A 348 1.24 -8.65 -0.06
N TYR A 349 1.85 -8.88 -1.23
CA TYR A 349 3.01 -9.74 -1.38
C TYR A 349 4.01 -9.12 -2.36
N SER A 350 5.30 -9.32 -2.12
CA SER A 350 6.37 -8.86 -3.00
C SER A 350 7.36 -9.98 -3.26
N SER A 351 7.77 -10.15 -4.51
CA SER A 351 8.78 -11.15 -4.90
C SER A 351 9.62 -10.67 -6.07
N TYR A 352 10.79 -11.29 -6.18
CA TYR A 352 11.79 -11.04 -7.19
C TYR A 352 11.75 -12.11 -8.27
N GLY A 353 12.02 -11.71 -9.50
CA GLY A 353 12.24 -12.61 -10.64
C GLY A 353 13.65 -13.20 -10.64
N THR A 354 14.01 -13.84 -11.74
CA THR A 354 15.37 -14.37 -11.95
C THR A 354 16.35 -13.24 -12.15
N ALA A 355 17.41 -13.23 -11.36
CA ALA A 355 18.38 -12.15 -11.34
C ALA A 355 19.45 -12.27 -12.42
N ARG A 356 20.01 -11.13 -12.79
CA ARG A 356 21.10 -10.97 -13.76
C ARG A 356 22.13 -9.98 -13.24
N SER A 357 23.31 -9.94 -13.87
CA SER A 357 24.37 -8.96 -13.53
C SER A 357 23.90 -7.51 -13.70
N VAL A 358 22.99 -7.27 -14.65
CA VAL A 358 22.39 -5.96 -14.93
C VAL A 358 21.18 -5.63 -14.04
N GLY A 359 20.85 -6.51 -13.08
CA GLY A 359 19.77 -6.35 -12.12
C GLY A 359 18.64 -7.36 -12.26
N VAL A 360 17.46 -7.01 -11.73
CA VAL A 360 16.33 -7.95 -11.59
C VAL A 360 14.99 -7.22 -11.71
N GLU A 361 13.95 -7.97 -12.00
CA GLU A 361 12.56 -7.55 -11.95
C GLU A 361 11.95 -7.87 -10.58
N ARG A 362 11.07 -6.99 -10.08
CA ARG A 362 10.28 -7.22 -8.88
C ARG A 362 8.83 -6.91 -9.17
N ALA A 363 7.91 -7.62 -8.53
CA ALA A 363 6.50 -7.30 -8.52
C ALA A 363 6.00 -7.17 -7.08
N ASP A 364 5.28 -6.09 -6.81
CA ASP A 364 4.45 -5.94 -5.63
C ASP A 364 3.00 -6.18 -6.05
N ILE A 365 2.31 -7.12 -5.41
CA ILE A 365 0.96 -7.52 -5.78
C ILE A 365 -0.02 -7.43 -4.61
N ILE A 366 -1.30 -7.25 -4.95
CA ILE A 366 -2.41 -7.39 -4.03
C ILE A 366 -3.28 -8.56 -4.50
N ILE A 367 -3.47 -9.55 -3.61
CA ILE A 367 -4.36 -10.69 -3.84
C ILE A 367 -5.65 -10.49 -3.04
N ARG A 368 -6.80 -10.65 -3.70
CA ARG A 368 -8.14 -10.66 -3.10
C ARG A 368 -8.93 -11.84 -3.59
N ASN A 369 -9.52 -12.62 -2.69
CA ASN A 369 -10.27 -13.83 -3.00
C ASN A 369 -9.55 -14.79 -3.96
N GLY A 370 -8.22 -14.83 -3.90
CA GLY A 370 -7.38 -15.65 -4.77
C GLY A 370 -7.16 -15.13 -6.19
N LYS A 371 -7.56 -13.89 -6.51
CA LYS A 371 -7.21 -13.21 -7.75
C LYS A 371 -6.26 -12.03 -7.50
N LEU A 372 -5.43 -11.74 -8.50
CA LEU A 372 -4.64 -10.53 -8.60
C LEU A 372 -5.59 -9.34 -8.86
N VAL A 373 -5.56 -8.34 -7.98
CA VAL A 373 -6.39 -7.14 -8.11
C VAL A 373 -5.59 -5.85 -8.23
N ASP A 374 -4.30 -5.87 -7.89
CA ASP A 374 -3.37 -4.78 -8.14
C ASP A 374 -1.96 -5.34 -8.31
N VAL A 375 -1.16 -4.70 -9.17
CA VAL A 375 0.23 -5.07 -9.41
C VAL A 375 1.04 -3.83 -9.75
N LYS A 376 2.21 -3.72 -9.11
CA LYS A 376 3.23 -2.73 -9.44
C LYS A 376 4.52 -3.44 -9.81
N LEU A 377 4.99 -3.14 -11.02
CA LEU A 377 6.15 -3.77 -11.63
C LEU A 377 7.36 -2.84 -11.54
N TYR A 378 8.51 -3.39 -11.16
CA TYR A 378 9.77 -2.64 -10.99
C TYR A 378 10.89 -3.25 -11.80
N ARG A 379 11.82 -2.40 -12.24
CA ARG A 379 13.10 -2.82 -12.83
C ARG A 379 14.22 -2.28 -11.95
N LEU A 380 14.91 -3.17 -11.24
CA LEU A 380 15.95 -2.82 -10.28
C LEU A 380 17.34 -2.89 -10.92
N GLY A 381 18.21 -1.92 -10.70
CA GLY A 381 19.59 -1.93 -11.22
C GLY A 381 20.46 -3.05 -10.63
N SER A 382 21.75 -3.06 -10.99
CA SER A 382 22.74 -3.97 -10.38
C SER A 382 22.94 -3.73 -8.87
N ASN A 383 22.62 -2.53 -8.39
CA ASN A 383 22.55 -2.18 -6.96
C ASN A 383 21.21 -2.56 -6.31
N LEU A 384 20.31 -3.21 -7.05
CA LEU A 384 18.97 -3.61 -6.62
C LEU A 384 18.08 -2.45 -6.15
N LEU A 385 18.36 -1.23 -6.60
CA LEU A 385 17.51 -0.06 -6.42
C LEU A 385 16.62 0.14 -7.65
N ASP A 386 15.39 0.61 -7.43
CA ASP A 386 14.44 0.88 -8.51
C ASP A 386 14.97 1.97 -9.45
N ARG A 387 15.02 1.64 -10.75
CA ARG A 387 15.42 2.59 -11.79
C ARG A 387 14.29 3.52 -12.18
N GLY A 388 13.03 3.14 -11.96
CA GLY A 388 11.87 3.90 -12.40
C GLY A 388 12.01 4.38 -13.85
N LYS A 389 11.92 5.70 -14.06
CA LYS A 389 12.04 6.33 -15.39
C LYS A 389 13.45 6.26 -16.01
N THR A 390 14.46 5.92 -15.24
CA THR A 390 15.85 5.78 -15.73
C THR A 390 16.14 4.37 -16.26
N ALA A 391 15.18 3.45 -16.21
CA ALA A 391 15.30 2.14 -16.88
C ALA A 391 15.35 2.30 -18.41
N TYR A 392 15.68 1.21 -19.13
CA TYR A 392 15.64 1.21 -20.60
C TYR A 392 14.25 1.64 -21.11
N ALA A 393 14.22 2.52 -22.11
CA ALA A 393 12.97 3.16 -22.57
C ALA A 393 11.86 2.14 -22.91
N LYS A 394 12.22 1.05 -23.60
CA LYS A 394 11.27 -0.03 -23.94
C LYS A 394 10.72 -0.77 -22.72
N VAL A 395 11.51 -0.92 -21.65
CA VAL A 395 11.05 -1.49 -20.38
C VAL A 395 10.07 -0.55 -19.69
N VAL A 396 10.33 0.76 -19.72
CA VAL A 396 9.40 1.77 -19.18
C VAL A 396 8.07 1.74 -19.95
N GLU A 397 8.11 1.71 -21.28
CA GLU A 397 6.93 1.59 -22.14
C GLU A 397 6.14 0.30 -21.91
N ALA A 398 6.84 -0.81 -21.63
CA ALA A 398 6.23 -2.14 -21.44
C ALA A 398 5.52 -2.33 -20.09
N ASN A 399 5.79 -1.49 -19.10
CA ASN A 399 5.26 -1.65 -17.74
C ASN A 399 3.71 -1.62 -17.70
N ALA A 400 3.10 -0.61 -18.34
CA ALA A 400 1.65 -0.45 -18.38
C ALA A 400 0.92 -1.60 -19.13
N PRO A 401 1.31 -2.00 -20.36
CA PRO A 401 0.65 -3.11 -21.04
C PRO A 401 0.85 -4.45 -20.33
N MET A 402 2.01 -4.71 -19.70
CA MET A 402 2.20 -5.94 -18.93
C MET A 402 1.31 -5.96 -17.67
N THR A 403 1.20 -4.82 -16.97
CA THR A 403 0.28 -4.65 -15.83
C THR A 403 -1.16 -4.97 -16.23
N ALA A 404 -1.64 -4.40 -17.35
CA ALA A 404 -2.98 -4.66 -17.86
C ALA A 404 -3.19 -6.15 -18.19
N LYS A 405 -2.18 -6.81 -18.79
CA LYS A 405 -2.24 -8.24 -19.13
C LYS A 405 -2.35 -9.14 -17.90
N LEU A 406 -1.55 -8.87 -16.86
CA LEU A 406 -1.59 -9.61 -15.60
C LEU A 406 -2.93 -9.43 -14.87
N LEU A 407 -3.42 -8.20 -14.78
CA LEU A 407 -4.72 -7.91 -14.17
C LEU A 407 -5.87 -8.55 -14.93
N ALA A 408 -5.84 -8.52 -16.26
CA ALA A 408 -6.85 -9.18 -17.10
C ALA A 408 -6.86 -10.70 -16.93
N ASN A 409 -5.69 -11.31 -16.70
CA ASN A 409 -5.55 -12.73 -16.38
C ASN A 409 -5.99 -13.05 -14.93
N GLY A 410 -5.97 -12.05 -14.04
CA GLY A 410 -6.32 -12.19 -12.62
C GLY A 410 -5.34 -13.06 -11.83
N SER A 411 -4.16 -13.35 -12.40
CA SER A 411 -3.09 -14.18 -11.86
C SER A 411 -1.82 -13.98 -12.71
N TYR A 412 -0.72 -14.64 -12.32
CA TYR A 412 0.38 -14.89 -13.24
C TYR A 412 -0.06 -15.72 -14.45
N ILE A 413 0.62 -15.57 -15.58
CA ILE A 413 0.41 -16.34 -16.80
C ILE A 413 1.16 -17.67 -16.66
N ALA A 414 0.42 -18.77 -16.55
CA ALA A 414 0.99 -20.10 -16.48
C ALA A 414 1.51 -20.55 -17.86
N ASN A 415 2.61 -21.31 -17.89
CA ASN A 415 3.27 -21.75 -19.14
C ASN A 415 3.61 -20.58 -20.08
N TYR A 416 4.12 -19.49 -19.50
CA TYR A 416 4.45 -18.25 -20.20
C TYR A 416 5.29 -18.49 -21.46
N ASP A 417 4.82 -18.00 -22.61
CA ASP A 417 5.54 -18.00 -23.89
C ASP A 417 6.00 -16.58 -24.22
N GLU A 418 7.31 -16.33 -24.26
CA GLU A 418 7.87 -15.00 -24.52
C GLU A 418 7.36 -14.33 -25.81
N LYS A 419 7.00 -15.10 -26.85
CA LYS A 419 6.55 -14.57 -28.13
C LYS A 419 5.09 -14.11 -28.11
N VAL A 420 4.27 -14.75 -27.30
CA VAL A 420 2.83 -14.49 -27.18
C VAL A 420 2.53 -13.61 -25.98
N ASP A 421 3.23 -13.88 -24.88
CA ASP A 421 3.02 -13.28 -23.58
C ASP A 421 3.85 -12.01 -23.36
N GLY A 422 5.05 -11.97 -23.93
CA GLY A 422 5.98 -10.85 -23.78
C GLY A 422 5.58 -9.58 -24.52
N ILE A 423 5.98 -8.45 -23.94
CA ILE A 423 5.89 -7.15 -24.60
C ILE A 423 7.14 -6.96 -25.48
N SER A 424 6.92 -6.66 -26.76
CA SER A 424 8.01 -6.44 -27.73
C SER A 424 8.96 -5.34 -27.26
N GLY A 425 10.27 -5.61 -27.32
CA GLY A 425 11.34 -4.73 -26.81
C GLY A 425 11.60 -4.84 -25.29
N ALA A 426 10.82 -5.64 -24.56
CA ALA A 426 11.01 -5.91 -23.14
C ALA A 426 10.58 -7.35 -22.78
N THR A 427 10.82 -8.32 -23.67
CA THR A 427 10.40 -9.72 -23.52
C THR A 427 10.95 -10.34 -22.25
N GLU A 428 12.23 -10.10 -21.97
CA GLU A 428 12.93 -10.65 -20.82
C GLU A 428 12.41 -10.05 -19.49
N SER A 429 12.18 -8.73 -19.45
CA SER A 429 11.54 -8.08 -18.30
C SER A 429 10.09 -8.54 -18.13
N SER A 430 9.37 -8.80 -19.21
CA SER A 430 8.00 -9.34 -19.17
C SER A 430 7.98 -10.72 -18.51
N HIS A 431 8.93 -11.59 -18.86
CA HIS A 431 9.08 -12.89 -18.21
C HIS A 431 9.45 -12.75 -16.73
N GLY A 432 10.43 -11.90 -16.40
CA GLY A 432 10.86 -11.65 -15.02
C GLY A 432 9.74 -11.10 -14.13
N TRP A 433 8.91 -10.19 -14.65
CA TRP A 433 7.72 -9.70 -13.95
C TRP A 433 6.68 -10.79 -13.76
N ASN A 434 6.39 -11.61 -14.77
CA ASN A 434 5.44 -12.73 -14.63
C ASN A 434 5.90 -13.72 -13.55
N GLN A 435 7.18 -14.09 -13.54
CA GLN A 435 7.76 -14.95 -12.52
C GLN A 435 7.74 -14.33 -11.13
N SER A 436 7.96 -13.01 -11.04
CA SER A 436 7.84 -12.28 -9.76
C SER A 436 6.42 -12.39 -9.19
N VAL A 437 5.40 -12.26 -10.04
CA VAL A 437 3.99 -12.43 -9.66
C VAL A 437 3.71 -13.88 -9.24
N GLU A 438 4.17 -14.87 -10.00
CA GLU A 438 4.03 -16.29 -9.67
C GLU A 438 4.59 -16.60 -8.27
N ARG A 439 5.82 -16.17 -8.00
CA ARG A 439 6.47 -16.35 -6.68
C ARG A 439 5.70 -15.63 -5.57
N ALA A 440 5.14 -14.44 -5.84
CA ALA A 440 4.32 -13.74 -4.86
C ALA A 440 2.99 -14.47 -4.57
N PHE A 441 2.39 -15.15 -5.55
CA PHE A 441 1.27 -16.05 -5.32
C PHE A 441 1.66 -17.27 -4.47
N GLU A 442 2.86 -17.84 -4.67
CA GLU A 442 3.36 -18.92 -3.82
C GLU A 442 3.54 -18.47 -2.35
N LYS A 443 4.05 -17.25 -2.11
CA LYS A 443 4.10 -16.65 -0.76
C LYS A 443 2.73 -16.53 -0.10
N ALA A 444 1.67 -16.38 -0.91
CA ALA A 444 0.32 -16.17 -0.42
C ALA A 444 -0.41 -17.47 -0.06
N LEU A 445 0.16 -18.65 -0.29
CA LEU A 445 -0.51 -19.93 -0.02
C LEU A 445 -0.88 -20.10 1.47
N LYS A 446 -2.13 -20.51 1.73
CA LYS A 446 -2.61 -20.88 3.08
C LYS A 446 -1.82 -22.03 3.68
N VAL A 447 -1.46 -22.99 2.83
CA VAL A 447 -0.56 -24.09 3.15
C VAL A 447 0.75 -23.80 2.43
N PRO A 448 1.79 -23.32 3.14
CA PRO A 448 3.05 -22.96 2.51
C PRO A 448 3.62 -24.13 1.69
N ALA A 449 4.20 -23.80 0.53
CA ALA A 449 4.94 -24.77 -0.26
C ALA A 449 6.14 -25.29 0.55
N LYS A 450 6.60 -26.51 0.23
CA LYS A 450 7.80 -27.07 0.85
C LYS A 450 9.03 -26.22 0.52
N GLY A 451 9.98 -26.24 1.44
CA GLY A 451 11.24 -25.53 1.35
C GLY A 451 11.15 -24.08 1.84
N GLN A 452 12.32 -23.48 2.02
CA GLN A 452 12.50 -22.11 2.53
C GLN A 452 12.67 -21.11 1.38
N TYR A 453 13.33 -21.52 0.31
CA TYR A 453 13.73 -20.65 -0.79
C TYR A 453 13.13 -21.12 -2.12
N PHE A 454 12.81 -20.16 -2.99
CA PHE A 454 12.56 -20.43 -4.39
C PHE A 454 13.84 -20.93 -5.06
N ASP A 455 13.71 -21.91 -5.94
CA ASP A 455 14.81 -22.33 -6.80
C ASP A 455 15.07 -21.27 -7.90
N GLY A 456 16.33 -21.15 -8.31
CA GLY A 456 16.78 -20.27 -9.38
C GLY A 456 17.93 -19.33 -8.97
N LYS A 457 18.19 -18.33 -9.82
CA LYS A 457 19.25 -17.35 -9.61
C LYS A 457 18.71 -16.07 -8.97
N PHE A 458 19.31 -15.64 -7.87
CA PHE A 458 18.94 -14.46 -7.09
C PHE A 458 20.12 -13.51 -6.95
N ALA A 459 19.84 -12.22 -6.93
CA ALA A 459 20.85 -11.21 -6.66
C ALA A 459 20.76 -10.76 -5.21
N GLY A 460 21.89 -10.43 -4.61
CA GLY A 460 21.95 -9.73 -3.34
C GLY A 460 23.07 -8.71 -3.33
N VAL A 461 22.85 -7.60 -2.63
CA VAL A 461 23.79 -6.47 -2.55
C VAL A 461 23.90 -6.05 -1.09
N ASP A 462 25.10 -5.72 -0.63
CA ASP A 462 25.24 -5.18 0.73
C ASP A 462 24.66 -3.76 0.83
N ASN A 463 24.36 -3.32 2.05
CA ASN A 463 23.80 -2.00 2.35
C ASN A 463 24.72 -0.82 1.98
N GLN A 464 25.99 -1.05 1.64
CA GLN A 464 26.92 0.00 1.22
C GLN A 464 27.26 -0.07 -0.27
N SER A 465 26.66 -1.01 -1.04
CA SER A 465 26.95 -1.25 -2.46
C SER A 465 28.45 -1.44 -2.72
N LYS A 466 29.08 -2.35 -1.98
CA LYS A 466 30.47 -2.79 -2.15
C LYS A 466 30.57 -4.10 -2.93
N VAL A 467 29.61 -5.00 -2.74
CA VAL A 467 29.56 -6.34 -3.32
C VAL A 467 28.15 -6.63 -3.86
N LEU A 468 28.09 -7.07 -5.12
CA LEU A 468 26.93 -7.74 -5.70
C LEU A 468 27.22 -9.24 -5.76
N LEU A 469 26.28 -10.05 -5.30
CA LEU A 469 26.28 -11.49 -5.51
C LEU A 469 25.18 -11.88 -6.48
N LEU A 470 25.49 -12.79 -7.41
CA LEU A 470 24.49 -13.65 -8.05
C LEU A 470 24.60 -15.04 -7.43
N VAL A 471 23.52 -15.53 -6.87
CA VAL A 471 23.45 -16.76 -6.07
C VAL A 471 22.49 -17.72 -6.74
N ASP A 472 22.98 -18.90 -7.11
CA ASP A 472 22.16 -20.00 -7.59
C ASP A 472 21.69 -20.83 -6.39
N ILE A 473 20.38 -21.02 -6.28
CA ILE A 473 19.73 -21.75 -5.20
C ILE A 473 18.94 -22.91 -5.80
N ALA A 474 19.15 -24.11 -5.24
CA ALA A 474 18.39 -25.29 -5.57
C ALA A 474 18.15 -26.14 -4.32
N SER A 475 16.90 -26.54 -4.09
CA SER A 475 16.51 -27.39 -2.95
C SER A 475 17.00 -26.84 -1.61
N ASP A 476 16.74 -25.55 -1.37
CA ASP A 476 17.14 -24.78 -0.19
C ASP A 476 18.66 -24.64 0.04
N LYS A 477 19.49 -24.97 -0.94
CA LYS A 477 20.95 -24.87 -0.86
C LYS A 477 21.48 -23.88 -1.87
N VAL A 478 22.49 -23.12 -1.44
CA VAL A 478 23.32 -22.32 -2.34
C VAL A 478 24.21 -23.29 -3.13
N THR A 479 24.06 -23.32 -4.45
CA THR A 479 24.80 -24.22 -5.35
C THR A 479 25.80 -23.46 -6.22
N GLY A 480 25.68 -22.14 -6.31
CA GLY A 480 26.56 -21.28 -7.11
C GLY A 480 26.60 -19.87 -6.55
N VAL A 481 27.76 -19.23 -6.61
CA VAL A 481 27.96 -17.82 -6.21
C VAL A 481 28.86 -17.16 -7.24
N THR A 482 28.44 -16.00 -7.74
CA THR A 482 29.28 -15.09 -8.52
C THR A 482 29.41 -13.79 -7.75
N VAL A 483 30.65 -13.40 -7.43
CA VAL A 483 30.95 -12.17 -6.70
C VAL A 483 31.35 -11.08 -7.69
N SER A 484 30.76 -9.89 -7.59
CA SER A 484 31.14 -8.69 -8.33
C SER A 484 31.39 -7.54 -7.37
N LEU A 485 32.46 -6.77 -7.62
CA LEU A 485 32.83 -5.64 -6.78
C LEU A 485 32.32 -4.33 -7.37
N PHE A 486 31.87 -3.44 -6.52
CA PHE A 486 31.58 -2.05 -6.91
C PHE A 486 32.82 -1.17 -6.74
N GLY A 487 32.98 -0.22 -7.65
CA GLY A 487 33.96 0.86 -7.55
C GLY A 487 33.47 1.99 -6.65
N ALA A 488 34.35 2.97 -6.41
CA ALA A 488 34.03 4.16 -5.61
C ALA A 488 32.87 5.00 -6.19
N ASP A 489 32.63 4.89 -7.51
CA ASP A 489 31.52 5.52 -8.21
C ASP A 489 30.18 4.76 -8.06
N LYS A 490 30.17 3.69 -7.25
CA LYS A 490 29.03 2.77 -7.04
C LYS A 490 28.57 2.06 -8.31
N LYS A 491 29.46 1.90 -9.30
CA LYS A 491 29.24 1.04 -10.47
C LYS A 491 30.04 -0.26 -10.33
N LEU A 492 29.59 -1.31 -11.00
CA LEU A 492 30.33 -2.57 -11.00
C LEU A 492 31.66 -2.41 -11.75
N ILE A 493 32.73 -2.92 -11.16
CA ILE A 493 34.02 -3.06 -11.83
C ILE A 493 33.91 -4.26 -12.78
N ALA A 494 34.19 -4.05 -14.05
CA ALA A 494 34.19 -5.12 -15.03
C ALA A 494 35.26 -6.17 -14.68
N ALA A 495 34.98 -7.45 -14.90
CA ALA A 495 35.84 -8.55 -14.43
C ALA A 495 37.25 -8.50 -15.03
N ASP A 496 37.38 -8.05 -16.27
CA ASP A 496 38.64 -7.80 -16.98
C ASP A 496 39.43 -6.60 -16.45
N LYS A 497 38.77 -5.71 -15.72
CA LYS A 497 39.36 -4.50 -15.11
C LYS A 497 39.70 -4.67 -13.63
N LEU A 498 39.47 -5.85 -13.04
CA LEU A 498 39.89 -6.14 -11.68
C LEU A 498 41.42 -6.27 -11.61
N ALA A 499 42.01 -5.68 -10.58
CA ALA A 499 43.41 -5.96 -10.22
C ALA A 499 43.57 -7.42 -9.76
N ASP A 500 44.80 -7.94 -9.81
CA ASP A 500 45.04 -9.36 -9.51
C ASP A 500 44.75 -9.70 -8.04
N GLU A 501 44.97 -8.76 -7.12
CA GLU A 501 44.59 -8.89 -5.71
C GLU A 501 43.07 -8.96 -5.55
N GLN A 502 42.31 -8.20 -6.35
CA GLN A 502 40.86 -8.22 -6.33
C GLN A 502 40.30 -9.52 -6.91
N LYS A 503 40.94 -10.07 -7.96
CA LYS A 503 40.58 -11.39 -8.50
C LYS A 503 40.82 -12.49 -7.47
N ALA A 504 41.96 -12.46 -6.77
CA ALA A 504 42.27 -13.40 -5.71
C ALA A 504 41.26 -13.31 -4.56
N LEU A 505 40.90 -12.08 -4.14
CA LEU A 505 39.87 -11.85 -3.13
C LEU A 505 38.51 -12.38 -3.57
N VAL A 506 38.07 -12.09 -4.80
CA VAL A 506 36.81 -12.59 -5.37
C VAL A 506 36.76 -14.13 -5.34
N ALA A 507 37.87 -14.80 -5.67
CA ALA A 507 37.96 -16.26 -5.61
C ALA A 507 37.82 -16.79 -4.16
N GLN A 508 38.50 -16.16 -3.20
CA GLN A 508 38.41 -16.53 -1.77
C GLN A 508 36.99 -16.32 -1.22
N LEU A 509 36.38 -15.17 -1.50
CA LEU A 509 34.99 -14.88 -1.10
C LEU A 509 34.03 -15.89 -1.71
N THR A 510 34.17 -16.19 -3.00
CA THR A 510 33.32 -17.17 -3.70
C THR A 510 33.41 -18.53 -3.03
N SER A 511 34.62 -19.02 -2.77
CA SER A 511 34.83 -20.32 -2.13
C SER A 511 34.30 -20.35 -0.69
N GLY A 512 34.55 -19.29 0.09
CA GLY A 512 34.08 -19.19 1.48
C GLY A 512 32.56 -19.16 1.58
N LEU A 513 31.90 -18.39 0.72
CA LEU A 513 30.43 -18.32 0.66
C LEU A 513 29.79 -19.64 0.23
N LEU A 514 30.40 -20.36 -0.71
CA LEU A 514 29.89 -21.67 -1.15
C LEU A 514 30.02 -22.75 -0.07
N ASP A 515 31.13 -22.78 0.66
CA ASP A 515 31.38 -23.81 1.69
C ASP A 515 30.68 -23.52 3.02
N LYS A 516 30.77 -22.27 3.50
CA LYS A 516 30.30 -21.88 4.84
C LYS A 516 29.15 -20.89 4.85
N GLY A 517 28.65 -20.45 3.70
CA GLY A 517 27.58 -19.46 3.61
C GLY A 517 27.97 -18.17 4.34
N VAL A 518 27.05 -17.61 5.13
CA VAL A 518 27.31 -16.39 5.92
C VAL A 518 28.25 -16.61 7.12
N GLN A 519 28.67 -17.85 7.38
CA GLN A 519 29.52 -18.20 8.54
C GLN A 519 31.02 -18.26 8.19
N PHE A 520 31.42 -17.93 6.96
CA PHE A 520 32.84 -17.96 6.61
C PHE A 520 33.63 -16.89 7.39
N ALA A 521 34.85 -17.25 7.79
CA ALA A 521 35.75 -16.38 8.53
C ALA A 521 36.19 -15.19 7.66
N ASP A 522 36.38 -14.03 8.28
CA ASP A 522 36.85 -12.86 7.55
C ASP A 522 38.24 -13.10 6.96
N ILE A 523 38.42 -12.64 5.72
CA ILE A 523 39.71 -12.66 5.06
C ILE A 523 40.55 -11.53 5.68
N ALA A 524 41.72 -11.88 6.21
CA ALA A 524 42.60 -10.94 6.90
C ALA A 524 42.96 -9.74 5.99
N GLY A 525 42.76 -8.53 6.50
CA GLY A 525 42.96 -7.28 5.77
C GLY A 525 41.84 -6.94 4.77
N GLN A 526 40.81 -7.77 4.67
CA GLN A 526 39.63 -7.59 3.80
C GLN A 526 38.32 -7.83 4.58
N GLU A 527 38.32 -7.50 5.88
CA GLU A 527 37.19 -7.72 6.80
C GLU A 527 35.94 -6.98 6.32
N ALA A 528 36.09 -5.75 5.83
CA ALA A 528 34.99 -4.94 5.33
C ALA A 528 34.31 -5.56 4.08
N LEU A 529 35.09 -6.12 3.16
CA LEU A 529 34.55 -6.81 1.97
C LEU A 529 34.01 -8.19 2.32
N SER A 530 34.61 -8.87 3.31
CA SER A 530 34.09 -10.13 3.84
C SER A 530 32.70 -9.94 4.48
N ALA A 531 32.54 -8.90 5.31
CA ALA A 531 31.25 -8.51 5.88
C ALA A 531 30.23 -8.11 4.81
N ALA A 532 30.63 -7.33 3.80
CA ALA A 532 29.77 -6.96 2.68
C ALA A 532 29.30 -8.19 1.90
N ALA A 533 30.19 -9.13 1.60
CA ALA A 533 29.85 -10.37 0.91
C ALA A 533 28.84 -11.22 1.72
N LYS A 534 29.02 -11.33 3.05
CA LYS A 534 28.05 -12.01 3.94
C LYS A 534 26.68 -11.31 3.95
N ALA A 535 26.67 -9.98 4.01
CA ALA A 535 25.44 -9.20 3.95
C ALA A 535 24.72 -9.35 2.61
N ALA A 536 25.45 -9.32 1.49
CA ALA A 536 24.93 -9.55 0.15
C ALA A 536 24.35 -10.96 0.00
N LEU A 537 24.97 -11.99 0.60
CA LEU A 537 24.40 -13.34 0.59
C LEU A 537 23.11 -13.41 1.41
N ALA A 538 23.09 -12.84 2.62
CA ALA A 538 21.88 -12.79 3.45
C ALA A 538 20.71 -12.11 2.72
N ASP A 539 21.01 -11.03 2.00
CA ASP A 539 20.03 -10.31 1.19
C ASP A 539 19.58 -11.10 -0.06
N ALA A 540 20.48 -11.83 -0.75
CA ALA A 540 20.09 -12.74 -1.83
C ALA A 540 19.13 -13.85 -1.34
N LEU A 541 19.41 -14.43 -0.17
CA LEU A 541 18.55 -15.42 0.46
C LEU A 541 17.20 -14.82 0.88
N ALA A 542 17.18 -13.56 1.33
CA ALA A 542 15.92 -12.86 1.62
C ALA A 542 15.10 -12.63 0.34
N ASN A 543 15.73 -12.23 -0.77
CA ASN A 543 15.09 -12.10 -2.09
C ASN A 543 14.53 -13.44 -2.60
N ALA A 544 15.18 -14.55 -2.24
CA ALA A 544 14.75 -15.92 -2.57
C ALA A 544 13.72 -16.51 -1.60
N SER A 545 13.45 -15.88 -0.46
CA SER A 545 12.59 -16.43 0.59
C SER A 545 11.16 -16.63 0.11
N LYS A 546 10.58 -17.80 0.43
CA LYS A 546 9.14 -18.08 0.26
C LYS A 546 8.27 -17.45 1.34
N THR A 547 8.87 -16.77 2.32
CA THR A 547 8.15 -16.06 3.37
C THR A 547 8.09 -14.56 3.05
N GLN A 548 6.93 -13.95 3.22
CA GLN A 548 6.76 -12.50 3.09
C GLN A 548 7.42 -11.80 4.28
N GLY A 549 8.29 -10.81 3.99
CA GLY A 549 8.84 -9.93 5.02
C GLY A 549 7.78 -9.02 5.63
N VAL A 550 8.13 -8.31 6.70
CA VAL A 550 7.20 -7.42 7.44
C VAL A 550 7.15 -5.99 6.88
N TYR A 551 8.15 -5.60 6.09
CA TYR A 551 8.25 -4.28 5.46
C TYR A 551 8.12 -4.37 3.95
N LYS A 552 7.51 -3.34 3.36
CA LYS A 552 7.50 -3.07 1.92
C LYS A 552 8.87 -2.53 1.51
N ASP A 553 9.33 -2.98 0.36
CA ASP A 553 10.58 -2.49 -0.21
C ASP A 553 10.35 -1.23 -1.02
N GLY A 554 11.23 -0.24 -0.84
CA GLY A 554 11.12 1.05 -1.50
C GLY A 554 11.72 2.19 -0.69
N THR A 555 11.55 3.41 -1.19
CA THR A 555 12.02 4.62 -0.53
C THR A 555 10.90 5.33 0.22
N PHE A 556 11.11 5.60 1.50
CA PHE A 556 10.17 6.22 2.41
C PHE A 556 10.74 7.54 2.93
N ILE A 557 9.93 8.59 2.89
CA ILE A 557 10.28 9.90 3.44
C ILE A 557 9.50 10.11 4.73
N ALA A 558 10.23 10.43 5.79
CA ALA A 558 9.67 10.72 7.09
C ALA A 558 10.46 11.83 7.80
N TYR A 559 9.87 12.36 8.87
CA TYR A 559 10.33 13.55 9.54
C TYR A 559 10.47 13.29 11.04
N GLY A 560 11.49 13.87 11.65
CA GLY A 560 11.63 13.99 13.09
C GLY A 560 10.70 15.05 13.65
N ASP A 561 10.72 15.22 14.97
CA ASP A 561 9.93 16.28 15.60
C ASP A 561 10.40 17.67 15.16
N ALA A 562 9.43 18.48 14.79
CA ALA A 562 9.63 19.85 14.38
C ALA A 562 9.64 20.81 15.58
N TYR A 563 10.25 21.97 15.38
CA TYR A 563 10.25 23.10 16.31
C TYR A 563 10.25 24.42 15.51
N ASP A 564 10.37 25.56 16.19
CA ASP A 564 10.23 26.90 15.60
C ASP A 564 11.34 27.27 14.58
N LYS A 565 12.30 26.38 14.30
CA LYS A 565 13.31 26.52 13.24
C LYS A 565 13.18 25.48 12.13
N GLY A 566 12.17 24.62 12.16
CA GLY A 566 11.93 23.62 11.11
C GLY A 566 11.96 22.18 11.63
N THR A 567 12.37 21.24 10.78
CA THR A 567 12.42 19.79 11.10
C THR A 567 13.67 19.12 10.53
N ASN A 568 13.84 17.83 10.83
CA ASN A 568 14.84 16.95 10.22
C ASN A 568 14.12 15.89 9.39
N GLN A 569 14.64 15.56 8.21
CA GLN A 569 14.05 14.61 7.28
C GLN A 569 15.00 13.44 7.06
N ALA A 570 14.45 12.23 7.02
CA ALA A 570 15.13 11.04 6.52
C ALA A 570 14.41 10.54 5.26
N LYS A 571 15.18 10.30 4.20
CA LYS A 571 14.76 9.56 3.02
C LYS A 571 15.45 8.20 3.08
N VAL A 572 14.71 7.16 3.47
CA VAL A 572 15.22 5.83 3.78
C VAL A 572 14.78 4.86 2.69
N THR A 573 15.72 4.19 2.02
CA THR A 573 15.41 3.09 1.11
C THR A 573 15.57 1.78 1.83
N LEU A 574 14.47 1.03 1.91
CA LEU A 574 14.39 -0.27 2.55
C LEU A 574 14.33 -1.37 1.49
N ARG A 575 15.03 -2.46 1.80
CA ARG A 575 14.95 -3.73 1.07
C ARG A 575 15.09 -4.87 2.06
N ASN A 576 14.11 -5.77 2.08
CA ASN A 576 14.04 -6.85 3.07
C ASN A 576 14.15 -6.34 4.52
N GLY A 577 13.63 -5.14 4.81
CA GLY A 577 13.74 -4.49 6.11
C GLY A 577 15.13 -3.93 6.46
N LYS A 578 16.11 -3.98 5.55
CA LYS A 578 17.43 -3.37 5.72
C LYS A 578 17.49 -2.01 5.04
N ILE A 579 18.20 -1.05 5.67
CA ILE A 579 18.50 0.25 5.08
C ILE A 579 19.60 0.03 4.03
N VAL A 580 19.28 0.29 2.77
CA VAL A 580 20.22 0.11 1.63
C VAL A 580 20.57 1.42 0.93
N ASP A 581 19.86 2.49 1.23
CA ASP A 581 20.21 3.86 0.87
C ASP A 581 19.58 4.84 1.86
N LEU A 582 20.26 5.95 2.14
CA LEU A 582 19.85 6.91 3.15
C LEU A 582 20.31 8.31 2.78
N ALA A 583 19.39 9.27 2.85
CA ALA A 583 19.71 10.69 2.79
C ALA A 583 19.04 11.45 3.94
N LEU A 584 19.84 12.21 4.69
CA LEU A 584 19.43 12.96 5.86
C LEU A 584 19.51 14.46 5.58
N TYR A 585 18.52 15.23 6.03
CA TYR A 585 18.43 16.67 5.75
C TYR A 585 17.94 17.46 6.96
N ARG A 586 18.41 18.71 7.07
CA ARG A 586 17.87 19.70 8.01
C ARG A 586 17.03 20.71 7.25
N LEU A 587 15.71 20.70 7.47
CA LEU A 587 14.76 21.55 6.71
C LEU A 587 14.33 22.78 7.50
N GLY A 588 14.37 23.97 6.90
CA GLY A 588 13.85 25.20 7.52
C GLY A 588 12.32 25.20 7.71
N MET A 589 11.78 26.29 8.27
CA MET A 589 10.33 26.49 8.41
C MET A 589 9.59 26.51 7.05
N ASN A 590 10.30 26.81 5.97
CA ASN A 590 9.79 26.76 4.60
C ASN A 590 9.89 25.35 3.94
N MET A 591 10.27 24.31 4.70
CA MET A 591 10.52 22.94 4.23
C MET A 591 11.59 22.84 3.14
N VAL A 592 12.53 23.79 3.11
CA VAL A 592 13.70 23.76 2.21
C VAL A 592 14.92 23.30 2.99
N ASP A 593 15.73 22.45 2.36
CA ASP A 593 17.00 22.01 2.94
C ASP A 593 17.92 23.21 3.21
N ARG A 594 18.44 23.24 4.43
CA ARG A 594 19.36 24.29 4.89
C ARG A 594 20.76 24.08 4.36
N GLY A 595 21.17 22.85 4.05
CA GLY A 595 22.54 22.54 3.63
C GLY A 595 23.57 23.20 4.54
N GLU A 596 24.54 23.90 3.95
CA GLU A 596 25.60 24.63 4.66
C GLU A 596 25.09 25.76 5.56
N ALA A 597 23.88 26.26 5.31
CA ALA A 597 23.27 27.30 6.12
C ALA A 597 22.61 26.75 7.41
N ALA A 598 22.70 25.45 7.69
CA ALA A 598 22.35 24.88 8.98
C ALA A 598 23.39 25.25 10.06
N TYR A 599 23.11 24.90 11.32
CA TYR A 599 24.10 25.01 12.40
C TYR A 599 25.35 24.19 12.06
N LYS A 600 26.55 24.74 12.33
CA LYS A 600 27.83 24.14 11.89
C LYS A 600 28.00 22.70 12.39
N GLU A 601 27.55 22.44 13.61
CA GLU A 601 27.58 21.14 14.26
C GLU A 601 26.65 20.15 13.54
N VAL A 602 25.49 20.59 13.07
CA VAL A 602 24.54 19.77 12.29
C VAL A 602 25.11 19.46 10.91
N VAL A 603 25.73 20.43 10.24
CA VAL A 603 26.41 20.22 8.95
C VAL A 603 27.48 19.13 9.06
N LYS A 604 28.26 19.15 10.15
CA LYS A 604 29.27 18.11 10.44
C LYS A 604 28.63 16.76 10.81
N ALA A 605 27.53 16.77 11.55
CA ALA A 605 26.87 15.56 12.04
C ALA A 605 26.16 14.77 10.93
N ILE A 606 25.57 15.42 9.92
CA ILE A 606 24.77 14.73 8.88
C ILE A 606 25.57 13.64 8.14
N PRO A 607 26.78 13.89 7.61
CA PRO A 607 27.57 12.85 6.95
C PRO A 607 27.95 11.70 7.90
N GLN A 608 28.32 12.02 9.14
CA GLN A 608 28.66 11.02 10.16
C GLN A 608 27.46 10.12 10.46
N LEU A 609 26.32 10.70 10.82
CA LEU A 609 25.09 9.96 11.10
C LEU A 609 24.61 9.16 9.90
N THR A 610 24.77 9.68 8.68
CA THR A 610 24.42 8.94 7.46
C THR A 610 25.26 7.66 7.33
N SER A 611 26.56 7.75 7.58
CA SER A 611 27.46 6.60 7.56
C SER A 611 27.14 5.59 8.67
N GLU A 612 26.95 6.07 9.90
CA GLU A 612 26.65 5.22 11.07
C GLU A 612 25.28 4.54 10.94
N PHE A 613 24.24 5.25 10.45
CA PHE A 613 22.91 4.67 10.26
C PHE A 613 22.91 3.63 9.13
N LEU A 614 23.64 3.87 8.04
CA LEU A 614 23.83 2.86 6.99
C LEU A 614 24.55 1.64 7.53
N ALA A 615 25.60 1.81 8.33
CA ALA A 615 26.33 0.71 8.95
C ALA A 615 25.44 -0.09 9.92
N ALA A 616 24.61 0.59 10.73
CA ALA A 616 23.65 -0.05 11.61
C ALA A 616 22.56 -0.84 10.84
N GLY A 617 22.16 -0.33 9.66
CA GLY A 617 21.41 -1.04 8.63
C GLY A 617 19.99 -1.49 8.98
N THR A 618 19.51 -1.22 10.19
CA THR A 618 18.23 -1.71 10.74
C THR A 618 17.52 -0.63 11.55
N ARG A 619 16.21 -0.80 11.76
CA ARG A 619 15.39 0.10 12.57
C ARG A 619 15.95 0.25 13.98
N GLU A 620 16.22 -0.88 14.63
CA GLU A 620 16.71 -0.98 16.01
C GLU A 620 18.15 -0.50 16.10
N GLY A 621 19.02 -0.93 15.19
CA GLY A 621 20.42 -0.52 15.18
C GLY A 621 20.61 1.00 15.10
N VAL A 622 19.77 1.70 14.33
CA VAL A 622 19.80 3.17 14.26
C VAL A 622 19.45 3.83 15.59
N GLN A 623 18.62 3.20 16.43
CA GLN A 623 18.29 3.76 17.75
C GLN A 623 19.48 3.71 18.71
N GLU A 624 20.36 2.72 18.54
CA GLU A 624 21.57 2.52 19.35
C GLU A 624 22.76 3.39 18.93
N VAL A 625 22.74 4.01 17.74
CA VAL A 625 23.83 4.88 17.27
C VAL A 625 23.95 6.11 18.18
N ASP A 626 25.14 6.45 18.66
CA ASP A 626 25.29 7.61 19.57
C ASP A 626 24.89 8.95 18.92
N ALA A 627 24.35 9.85 19.74
CA ALA A 627 24.06 11.21 19.28
C ALA A 627 25.37 12.01 19.14
N VAL A 628 25.49 12.78 18.05
CA VAL A 628 26.68 13.60 17.81
C VAL A 628 26.66 14.82 18.73
N SER A 629 27.76 15.02 19.47
CA SER A 629 27.91 16.17 20.37
C SER A 629 27.76 17.50 19.62
N GLY A 630 27.03 18.45 20.20
CA GLY A 630 26.64 19.71 19.55
C GLY A 630 25.47 19.61 18.56
N ALA A 631 25.05 18.40 18.19
CA ALA A 631 23.92 18.15 17.29
C ALA A 631 22.88 17.18 17.89
N THR A 632 22.88 16.97 19.21
CA THR A 632 22.08 15.93 19.91
C THR A 632 20.60 15.95 19.55
N SER A 633 19.96 17.13 19.53
CA SER A 633 18.54 17.24 19.16
C SER A 633 18.29 16.83 17.69
N SER A 634 19.17 17.23 16.76
CA SER A 634 19.09 16.81 15.36
C SER A 634 19.36 15.31 15.20
N SER A 635 20.33 14.73 15.93
CA SER A 635 20.58 13.29 15.92
C SER A 635 19.33 12.50 16.33
N ASN A 636 18.70 12.87 17.45
CA ASN A 636 17.50 12.19 17.94
C ASN A 636 16.30 12.37 16.98
N ALA A 637 16.14 13.55 16.40
CA ALA A 637 15.10 13.79 15.39
C ALA A 637 15.32 12.97 14.12
N LEU A 638 16.57 12.78 13.68
CA LEU A 638 16.90 11.94 12.52
C LEU A 638 16.66 10.45 12.81
N LYS A 639 16.98 9.96 14.04
CA LYS A 639 16.60 8.61 14.47
C LYS A 639 15.09 8.39 14.44
N ALA A 640 14.32 9.35 14.97
CA ALA A 640 12.86 9.30 14.93
C ALA A 640 12.31 9.34 13.49
N ALA A 641 12.95 10.10 12.59
CA ALA A 641 12.60 10.11 11.18
C ALA A 641 12.81 8.72 10.54
N VAL A 642 13.91 8.03 10.84
CA VAL A 642 14.15 6.66 10.36
C VAL A 642 13.12 5.68 10.93
N ASP A 643 12.82 5.74 12.24
CA ASP A 643 11.79 4.90 12.86
C ASP A 643 10.42 5.07 12.18
N ARG A 644 10.02 6.32 11.92
CA ARG A 644 8.77 6.64 11.20
C ARG A 644 8.80 6.18 9.75
N ALA A 645 9.95 6.20 9.08
CA ALA A 645 10.09 5.65 7.72
C ALA A 645 9.84 4.13 7.70
N TYR A 646 10.33 3.40 8.70
CA TYR A 646 9.98 1.99 8.91
C TYR A 646 8.48 1.79 9.18
N GLY A 647 7.89 2.66 10.01
CA GLY A 647 6.44 2.64 10.26
C GLY A 647 5.59 2.78 8.98
N LYS A 648 6.03 3.62 8.02
CA LYS A 648 5.37 3.76 6.70
C LYS A 648 5.57 2.54 5.78
N ALA A 649 6.62 1.77 6.04
CA ALA A 649 6.95 0.59 5.27
C ALA A 649 6.24 -0.67 5.80
N GLU A 650 5.62 -0.64 6.98
CA GLU A 650 4.93 -1.81 7.55
C GLU A 650 3.88 -2.36 6.56
N ILE A 651 3.93 -3.68 6.30
CA ILE A 651 2.92 -4.38 5.50
C ILE A 651 1.66 -4.59 6.34
N THR A 652 1.85 -5.02 7.57
CA THR A 652 0.80 -5.11 8.59
C THR A 652 1.09 -4.06 9.64
N GLU A 653 0.24 -3.04 9.70
CA GLU A 653 0.42 -1.93 10.63
C GLU A 653 -0.01 -2.34 12.04
N ALA A 654 0.94 -2.36 12.97
CA ALA A 654 0.61 -2.50 14.39
C ALA A 654 -0.28 -1.31 14.81
N TYR A 655 -1.47 -1.62 15.33
CA TYR A 655 -2.48 -0.68 15.85
C TYR A 655 -3.13 0.25 14.83
N LYS A 656 -2.75 0.14 13.54
CA LYS A 656 -3.34 0.86 12.38
C LYS A 656 -3.75 2.30 12.69
N ALA A 657 -2.72 3.10 12.96
CA ALA A 657 -2.85 4.49 13.32
C ALA A 657 -2.97 5.39 12.09
N ALA A 658 -3.76 6.47 12.18
CA ALA A 658 -3.81 7.47 11.10
C ALA A 658 -2.51 8.30 11.01
N TYR A 659 -1.95 8.67 12.17
CA TYR A 659 -0.78 9.54 12.22
C TYR A 659 0.23 9.02 13.26
N PHE A 660 1.51 9.24 13.01
CA PHE A 660 2.55 9.10 14.01
C PHE A 660 2.42 10.18 15.09
N ASN A 661 2.74 9.82 16.34
CA ASN A 661 2.85 10.81 17.42
C ASN A 661 4.11 11.67 17.23
N GLY A 662 3.98 12.96 17.48
CA GLY A 662 5.07 13.91 17.31
C GLY A 662 4.61 15.31 16.92
N ILE A 663 5.57 16.12 16.49
CA ILE A 663 5.32 17.48 16.01
C ILE A 663 5.76 17.54 14.54
N TYR A 664 4.84 17.92 13.66
CA TYR A 664 5.05 17.97 12.22
C TYR A 664 4.82 19.37 11.71
N ILE A 665 5.50 19.74 10.64
CA ILE A 665 5.27 21.02 9.96
C ILE A 665 4.92 20.77 8.51
N GLY A 666 4.07 21.64 7.97
CA GLY A 666 3.74 21.70 6.56
C GLY A 666 3.68 23.15 6.12
N VAL A 667 3.84 23.39 4.82
CA VAL A 667 3.87 24.73 4.22
C VAL A 667 2.88 24.83 3.08
N SER A 668 2.33 26.03 2.87
CA SER A 668 1.52 26.35 1.68
C SER A 668 2.34 26.19 0.40
N ALA A 669 1.67 26.06 -0.75
CA ALA A 669 2.36 25.85 -2.02
C ALA A 669 3.36 26.97 -2.36
N ASP A 670 3.03 28.21 -1.97
CA ASP A 670 3.90 29.39 -2.13
C ASP A 670 4.90 29.61 -0.99
N LYS A 671 4.93 28.70 0.00
CA LYS A 671 5.79 28.74 1.19
C LYS A 671 5.64 30.00 2.05
N SER A 672 4.53 30.73 1.95
CA SER A 672 4.25 31.92 2.75
C SER A 672 3.61 31.61 4.11
N VAL A 673 3.01 30.44 4.28
CA VAL A 673 2.38 29.99 5.54
C VAL A 673 2.93 28.62 5.92
N ASN A 674 3.41 28.49 7.15
CA ASN A 674 3.74 27.22 7.78
C ASN A 674 2.73 26.93 8.88
N VAL A 675 2.31 25.67 9.01
CA VAL A 675 1.54 25.20 10.16
C VAL A 675 2.25 24.03 10.81
N MET A 676 2.49 24.17 12.10
CA MET A 676 3.01 23.14 12.99
C MET A 676 1.83 22.42 13.65
N VAL A 677 1.77 21.10 13.50
CA VAL A 677 0.73 20.23 14.02
C VAL A 677 1.34 19.30 15.06
N THR A 678 0.81 19.33 16.29
CA THR A 678 1.10 18.33 17.32
C THR A 678 0.11 17.20 17.23
N VAL A 679 0.62 15.97 17.11
CA VAL A 679 -0.15 14.73 17.11
C VAL A 679 0.13 13.98 18.41
N LYS A 680 -0.94 13.62 19.12
CA LYS A 680 -0.91 12.78 20.33
C LYS A 680 -1.98 11.71 20.20
N TYR A 681 -1.75 10.50 20.72
CA TYR A 681 -2.68 9.37 20.60
C TYR A 681 -3.12 9.15 19.13
N ASN A 682 -2.18 9.37 18.20
CA ASN A 682 -2.36 9.24 16.76
C ASN A 682 -3.44 10.17 16.17
N VAL A 683 -3.79 11.25 16.90
CA VAL A 683 -4.74 12.28 16.46
C VAL A 683 -4.12 13.68 16.52
N PRO A 684 -4.39 14.58 15.56
CA PRO A 684 -3.95 15.97 15.61
C PRO A 684 -4.68 16.72 16.73
N VAL A 685 -3.97 17.26 17.72
CA VAL A 685 -4.57 17.89 18.91
C VAL A 685 -4.29 19.39 19.02
N LYS A 686 -3.20 19.87 18.43
CA LYS A 686 -2.80 21.29 18.51
C LYS A 686 -2.18 21.75 17.21
N MET A 687 -2.44 23.01 16.83
CA MET A 687 -1.85 23.64 15.66
C MET A 687 -1.27 25.01 16.02
N VAL A 688 -0.15 25.38 15.37
CA VAL A 688 0.50 26.70 15.50
C VAL A 688 0.84 27.20 14.09
N VAL A 689 0.45 28.43 13.78
CA VAL A 689 0.60 29.07 12.46
C VAL A 689 1.77 30.05 12.48
N TYR A 690 2.64 29.93 11.48
CA TYR A 690 3.75 30.85 11.25
C TYR A 690 3.65 31.43 9.83
N TYR A 691 3.65 32.75 9.73
CA TYR A 691 3.76 33.44 8.44
C TYR A 691 5.23 33.65 8.12
N LEU A 692 5.62 33.38 6.88
CA LEU A 692 6.99 33.43 6.42
C LEU A 692 7.23 34.63 5.51
N ASP A 693 8.42 35.22 5.60
CA ASP A 693 8.90 36.21 4.63
C ASP A 693 9.40 35.53 3.34
N GLU A 694 9.81 36.33 2.36
CA GLU A 694 10.33 35.83 1.07
C GLU A 694 11.60 34.98 1.21
N LYS A 695 12.33 35.11 2.33
CA LYS A 695 13.51 34.30 2.65
C LYS A 695 13.13 33.00 3.37
N GLY A 696 11.85 32.78 3.64
CA GLY A 696 11.34 31.61 4.37
C GLY A 696 11.56 31.70 5.89
N SER A 697 11.84 32.89 6.42
CA SER A 697 11.99 33.14 7.85
C SER A 697 10.67 33.55 8.49
N VAL A 698 10.46 33.20 9.76
CA VAL A 698 9.24 33.53 10.48
C VAL A 698 9.12 35.05 10.67
N LYS A 699 8.03 35.64 10.19
CA LYS A 699 7.69 37.03 10.44
C LYS A 699 7.44 37.24 11.95
N ALA A 700 7.98 38.32 12.49
CA ALA A 700 7.66 38.73 13.86
C ALA A 700 6.18 39.15 13.98
N ASN A 701 5.59 38.95 15.16
CA ASN A 701 4.16 39.15 15.37
C ASN A 701 3.68 40.59 15.13
N ASP A 702 4.56 41.58 15.36
CA ASP A 702 4.32 42.99 15.07
C ASP A 702 4.26 43.30 13.57
N LYS A 703 4.84 42.43 12.73
CA LYS A 703 4.83 42.53 11.26
C LYS A 703 3.65 41.83 10.60
N LEU A 704 2.78 41.17 11.37
CA LEU A 704 1.59 40.52 10.84
C LEU A 704 0.46 41.52 10.62
N THR A 705 -0.21 41.39 9.49
CA THR A 705 -1.46 42.08 9.19
C THR A 705 -2.57 41.66 10.16
N ASN A 706 -3.62 42.48 10.27
CA ASN A 706 -4.77 42.15 11.12
C ASN A 706 -5.49 40.87 10.67
N ASP A 707 -5.57 40.62 9.36
CA ASP A 707 -6.17 39.40 8.81
C ASP A 707 -5.30 38.15 9.07
N GLU A 708 -3.96 38.25 8.96
CA GLU A 708 -3.03 37.19 9.38
C GLU A 708 -3.20 36.86 10.87
N LYS A 709 -3.28 37.89 11.73
CA LYS A 709 -3.51 37.70 13.18
C LYS A 709 -4.86 37.03 13.46
N ALA A 710 -5.91 37.40 12.74
CA ALA A 710 -7.23 36.80 12.89
C ALA A 710 -7.24 35.31 12.52
N VAL A 711 -6.66 34.94 11.37
CA VAL A 711 -6.55 33.54 10.93
C VAL A 711 -5.69 32.72 11.89
N LYS A 712 -4.55 33.27 12.33
CA LYS A 712 -3.69 32.63 13.34
C LYS A 712 -4.44 32.37 14.64
N SER A 713 -5.13 33.37 15.18
CA SER A 713 -5.91 33.24 16.41
C SER A 713 -6.98 32.15 16.29
N GLU A 714 -7.71 32.13 15.17
CA GLU A 714 -8.76 31.12 14.92
C GLU A 714 -8.18 29.69 14.90
N ILE A 715 -7.04 29.46 14.26
CA ILE A 715 -6.42 28.12 14.19
C ILE A 715 -5.78 27.73 15.52
N GLU A 716 -5.14 28.66 16.24
CA GLU A 716 -4.40 28.38 17.47
C GLU A 716 -5.28 28.29 18.71
N THR A 717 -6.54 28.72 18.60
CA THR A 717 -7.51 28.61 19.69
C THR A 717 -7.63 27.14 20.10
N PRO A 718 -7.29 26.78 21.36
CA PRO A 718 -7.25 25.40 21.79
C PRO A 718 -8.59 24.70 21.61
N SER A 719 -8.54 23.51 21.03
CA SER A 719 -9.55 22.49 21.29
C SER A 719 -9.02 21.68 22.48
N TYR A 720 -9.81 21.41 23.52
CA TYR A 720 -9.44 20.50 24.63
C TYR A 720 -8.78 19.22 24.08
N ASP A 721 -7.84 18.57 24.80
CA ASP A 721 -7.01 17.39 24.40
C ASP A 721 -7.74 16.29 23.60
N SER A 722 -8.13 16.63 22.38
CA SER A 722 -9.04 15.92 21.49
C SER A 722 -8.76 16.41 20.07
N LEU A 723 -9.42 15.82 19.08
CA LEU A 723 -9.19 16.17 17.68
C LEU A 723 -9.35 17.69 17.45
N HIS A 724 -8.28 18.32 16.98
CA HIS A 724 -8.28 19.72 16.58
C HIS A 724 -9.34 19.97 15.51
N LYS A 725 -10.04 21.10 15.54
CA LYS A 725 -11.13 21.40 14.59
C LYS A 725 -10.72 21.34 13.12
N TYR A 726 -9.45 21.62 12.81
CA TYR A 726 -8.87 21.48 11.45
C TYR A 726 -8.05 20.19 11.26
N GLY A 727 -8.01 19.30 12.24
CA GLY A 727 -7.31 18.01 12.16
C GLY A 727 -7.99 17.00 11.23
N TYR A 728 -9.20 17.28 10.76
CA TYR A 728 -9.94 16.44 9.82
C TYR A 728 -10.74 17.29 8.83
N ARG A 729 -10.53 17.08 7.53
CA ARG A 729 -11.22 17.79 6.43
C ARG A 729 -11.22 19.32 6.58
N ALA A 730 -10.04 19.88 6.85
CA ALA A 730 -9.88 21.33 6.96
C ALA A 730 -10.36 22.07 5.70
N ALA A 731 -11.07 23.18 5.91
CA ALA A 731 -11.62 24.04 4.87
C ALA A 731 -11.29 25.51 5.17
N ALA A 732 -11.15 26.32 4.12
CA ALA A 732 -10.88 27.75 4.24
C ALA A 732 -12.05 28.48 4.92
N PHE A 733 -11.74 29.56 5.62
CA PHE A 733 -12.68 30.35 6.42
C PHE A 733 -12.28 31.84 6.46
N GLY A 734 -13.18 32.71 6.88
CA GLY A 734 -12.86 34.14 7.06
C GLY A 734 -14.07 35.04 6.83
N VAL A 735 -14.09 36.18 7.50
CA VAL A 735 -15.20 37.15 7.40
C VAL A 735 -15.09 38.06 6.17
N ASN A 736 -13.92 38.10 5.54
CA ASN A 736 -13.63 38.85 4.32
C ASN A 736 -12.77 38.00 3.36
N ASP A 737 -12.54 38.49 2.14
CA ASP A 737 -11.83 37.74 1.12
C ASP A 737 -10.33 37.58 1.41
N ALA A 738 -9.72 38.54 2.10
CA ALA A 738 -8.32 38.45 2.53
C ALA A 738 -8.11 37.30 3.53
N GLN A 739 -8.96 37.19 4.56
CA GLN A 739 -8.92 36.09 5.52
C GLN A 739 -9.20 34.75 4.87
N LYS A 740 -10.15 34.67 3.93
CA LYS A 740 -10.41 33.44 3.16
C LYS A 740 -9.19 33.00 2.35
N ALA A 741 -8.49 33.94 1.71
CA ALA A 741 -7.27 33.65 0.96
C ALA A 741 -6.12 33.20 1.90
N ILE A 742 -5.93 33.86 3.03
CA ILE A 742 -4.90 33.51 4.02
C ILE A 742 -5.18 32.15 4.66
N SER A 743 -6.42 31.88 5.06
CA SER A 743 -6.80 30.61 5.66
C SER A 743 -6.75 29.46 4.66
N ALA A 744 -7.01 29.69 3.37
CA ALA A 744 -6.82 28.68 2.33
C ALA A 744 -5.36 28.20 2.30
N LYS A 745 -4.39 29.11 2.36
CA LYS A 745 -2.95 28.77 2.47
C LYS A 745 -2.62 28.03 3.77
N ALA A 746 -3.20 28.45 4.90
CA ALA A 746 -3.03 27.74 6.15
C ALA A 746 -3.61 26.31 6.09
N VAL A 747 -4.74 26.11 5.41
CA VAL A 747 -5.35 24.79 5.19
C VAL A 747 -4.47 23.91 4.29
N GLU A 748 -3.84 24.46 3.26
CA GLU A 748 -2.83 23.75 2.47
C GLU A 748 -1.67 23.28 3.35
N ALA A 749 -1.13 24.19 4.17
CA ALA A 749 -0.04 23.87 5.11
C ALA A 749 -0.44 22.80 6.14
N ILE A 750 -1.68 22.84 6.66
CA ILE A 750 -2.23 21.79 7.53
C ILE A 750 -2.26 20.45 6.82
N LYS A 751 -2.77 20.39 5.59
CA LYS A 751 -2.81 19.15 4.80
C LYS A 751 -1.41 18.59 4.56
N ALA A 752 -0.44 19.45 4.24
CA ALA A 752 0.95 19.06 4.09
C ALA A 752 1.54 18.51 5.39
N ALA A 753 1.27 19.15 6.54
CA ALA A 753 1.74 18.68 7.84
C ALA A 753 1.15 17.31 8.21
N LEU A 754 -0.15 17.11 7.93
CA LEU A 754 -0.83 15.83 8.14
C LEU A 754 -0.32 14.74 7.19
N GLU A 755 0.09 15.08 5.97
CA GLU A 755 0.75 14.15 5.06
C GLU A 755 2.13 13.72 5.62
N SER A 756 2.91 14.67 6.13
CA SER A 756 4.18 14.39 6.81
C SER A 756 4.00 13.52 8.06
N ALA A 757 2.93 13.74 8.81
CA ALA A 757 2.58 13.00 10.02
C ALA A 757 1.99 11.62 9.74
N GLY A 758 1.54 11.35 8.51
CA GLY A 758 0.84 10.12 8.18
C GLY A 758 1.69 8.89 8.42
N LYS A 759 1.07 7.87 9.01
CA LYS A 759 1.59 6.50 9.01
C LYS A 759 1.09 5.82 7.74
#